data_AF-A0A954LKI0-F1
#
_entry.id   AF-A0A954LKI0-F1
#
_cell.length_a   1.000
_cell.length_b   1.000
_cell.length_c   1.000
_cell.angle_alpha   90.00
_cell.angle_beta   90.00
_cell.angle_gamma   90.00
#
_symmetry.space_group_name_H-M   'P 1'
#
loop_
_entity.id
_entity.type
_entity.pdbx_description
1 polymer ?
#
loop_
_entity_poly.entity_id
_entity_poly.type
_entity_poly.pdbx_seq_one_letter_code
_entity_poly.pdbx_strand_id
1 'polypeptide(L)'
;REIQNRQALLTYEKSPEESLKFLRDRLNLHFDHQRERLNEKPNLPNALTQQLISRSAMAGRAYNSSNNLSGFENSALDWLIKENLNEQRLRALLSRLERPDHANLPKLIVQDLKARYSGGFGSMNIHRQLLLSQLQECLKLDPNLRNQTNFVNTYLTKLQPNPDVDWRNNPAEKKAYLVRLWDYVETLAPVHNSLKAHVLYQRLAFDSSQGVYDKDRFMAYLKLPRPMPYMDNDYLNRDENRRYRCNLNVDYQGVTLFPRIGNDEPLVRSYLVHFFAEEANWKAYELYVNDIYLKHLFAETKIVNGLGDEEQWASLLSPEKFQELKERIDLDFAPTNKTHFAAEEAVSLDLKVKNVKTLIVKVFEINTESYYRQNLKEIDTDINLDGLVPNFEQTLHYADSPLRRVQRHFEFPKLTGRGVFVVDFIGNGKSSRVLVRKGRLHYLVRTSVAGQVFTVLNEKNEILPDATLWMSGHEYKADKSGEITVPFSNQPGTQRLVLCHAGFCSFDTITHQSENYTLRAGFYVDREALLKRRMVKLLLRPQLLLNSTTVPLEVLENVQFRLTSTDYTGVSTTKVFSGDEVKLKHDEETVIEFRVPDRLTNLQYALTAQVKNLSQGKTITLSAGDAVQLNQIDKTEKTEQLMIAHVGGEYLVSLLGKTGEALPDRAVRFAIKHKDFRQPLNISLETDPQGFIRLGQLAGIQHLTATSPHGVQEKWDLIEDRHTHPRYRHGQVGRPLEIALMTDEPKPIREQLSFLELRAGTFYADHFDKLSLKNGILTATGLPRGDYNLLLKASGEKIHLRVTAGDIKRTWVLGDYRQLQLADPKPLQISKLSLGAKTLDIQLTNPDQMTRVHVFATRYQPAYSVFGEMASIQPSEPSLLTVPDAKTTYMTGRNIGDEYRYIIERKYAKKYPGNMLNRPSLLLNPWAIRKTQTTSQDAAKGDAFAGGGEGGGTGAFGAPPAAPPATQSQDFTTLDFLVDASSVLVNLKPDKNGVVSIPREQLGPHQEIHVVAVNLESTVSRHLSLPSSDRRFMDLRLTQGFDTEKHFTQQKHISILKKGGKFTLSDISTAKFENYDSLAKVYSLYATLSGNGNLAEFRFILDWPTLKETEKREKYSKYACHELNFFLFKKDPMFFGQVIRPYLENKKDKTFL
;
A
#
# COMPACT_ATOMS: atom_id res chain seq x y z
N ARG A 1 45.54 32.53 -16.49
CA ARG A 1 44.27 33.30 -16.57
C ARG A 1 44.44 34.73 -16.05
N GLU A 2 44.81 34.96 -14.79
CA GLU A 2 45.10 36.32 -14.29
C GLU A 2 46.18 37.04 -15.09
N ILE A 3 47.25 36.34 -15.50
CA ILE A 3 48.34 36.90 -16.31
C ILE A 3 47.83 37.40 -17.68
N GLN A 4 46.91 36.68 -18.32
CA GLN A 4 46.33 37.09 -19.61
C GLN A 4 45.43 38.32 -19.47
N ASN A 5 44.62 38.39 -18.41
CA ASN A 5 43.81 39.58 -18.10
C ASN A 5 44.70 40.81 -17.81
N ARG A 6 45.78 40.60 -17.06
CA ARG A 6 46.72 41.68 -16.71
C ARG A 6 47.48 42.17 -17.94
N GLN A 7 47.89 41.26 -18.82
CA GLN A 7 48.55 41.62 -20.08
C GLN A 7 47.62 42.40 -21.01
N ALA A 8 46.36 41.98 -21.16
CA ALA A 8 45.36 42.72 -21.94
C ALA A 8 45.12 44.14 -21.40
N LEU A 9 45.13 44.33 -20.07
CA LEU A 9 45.00 45.67 -19.47
C LEU A 9 46.28 46.52 -19.65
N LEU A 10 47.46 45.91 -19.53
CA LEU A 10 48.75 46.60 -19.69
C LEU A 10 49.05 46.99 -21.15
N THR A 11 48.51 46.26 -22.13
CA THR A 11 48.66 46.59 -23.55
C THR A 11 47.59 47.54 -24.06
N TYR A 12 46.66 47.99 -23.21
CA TYR A 12 45.53 48.83 -23.62
C TYR A 12 45.97 50.12 -24.33
N GLU A 13 47.00 50.81 -23.85
CA GLU A 13 47.49 52.03 -24.51
C GLU A 13 48.12 51.76 -25.89
N LYS A 14 48.63 50.55 -26.14
CA LYS A 14 49.28 50.18 -27.41
C LYS A 14 48.31 49.57 -28.41
N SER A 15 47.37 48.75 -27.93
CA SER A 15 46.39 48.02 -28.74
C SER A 15 45.02 48.02 -28.05
N PRO A 16 44.35 49.18 -27.97
CA PRO A 16 43.09 49.32 -27.23
C PRO A 16 41.97 48.45 -27.81
N GLU A 17 41.90 48.29 -29.13
CA GLU A 17 40.85 47.47 -29.77
C GLU A 17 40.98 45.99 -29.45
N GLU A 18 42.18 45.42 -29.46
CA GLU A 18 42.41 44.02 -29.08
C GLU A 18 42.15 43.79 -27.59
N SER A 19 42.57 44.75 -26.76
CA SER A 19 42.35 44.71 -25.31
C SER A 19 40.86 44.79 -24.97
N LEU A 20 40.13 45.69 -25.64
CA LEU A 20 38.68 45.80 -25.53
C LEU A 20 37.98 44.55 -26.07
N LYS A 21 38.38 44.02 -27.23
CA LYS A 21 37.81 42.78 -27.78
C LYS A 21 38.03 41.61 -26.83
N PHE A 22 39.23 41.43 -26.31
CA PHE A 22 39.54 40.42 -25.30
C PHE A 22 38.65 40.58 -24.06
N LEU A 23 38.47 41.81 -23.56
CA LEU A 23 37.58 42.07 -22.42
C LEU A 23 36.10 41.81 -22.76
N ARG A 24 35.62 42.18 -23.96
CA ARG A 24 34.25 41.89 -24.41
C ARG A 24 33.98 40.40 -24.49
N ASP A 25 34.88 39.64 -25.10
CA ASP A 25 34.76 38.18 -25.22
C ASP A 25 34.89 37.50 -23.84
N ARG A 26 35.79 38.02 -22.99
CA ARG A 26 36.04 37.46 -21.65
C ARG A 26 34.90 37.71 -20.67
N LEU A 27 34.28 38.88 -20.74
CA LEU A 27 33.16 39.30 -19.89
C LEU A 27 31.80 39.01 -20.53
N ASN A 28 31.79 38.45 -21.75
CA ASN A 28 30.59 38.18 -22.55
C ASN A 28 29.68 39.41 -22.71
N LEU A 29 30.29 40.56 -23.05
CA LEU A 29 29.60 41.84 -23.19
C LEU A 29 28.97 41.95 -24.60
N HIS A 30 27.65 41.90 -24.65
CA HIS A 30 26.89 42.22 -25.85
C HIS A 30 26.45 43.70 -25.80
N PHE A 31 26.69 44.45 -26.89
CA PHE A 31 26.32 45.87 -27.03
C PHE A 31 25.13 46.08 -27.98
N ASP A 32 24.38 45.02 -28.21
CA ASP A 32 23.10 44.99 -28.91
C ASP A 32 21.92 45.42 -28.02
N HIS A 33 22.20 45.92 -26.81
CA HIS A 33 21.21 46.57 -25.95
C HIS A 33 20.58 47.78 -26.67
N GLN A 34 19.34 47.60 -27.12
CA GLN A 34 18.47 48.69 -27.53
C GLN A 34 18.23 49.58 -26.31
N ARG A 35 18.37 50.91 -26.47
CA ARG A 35 18.03 51.88 -25.41
C ARG A 35 16.59 51.62 -24.95
N GLU A 36 16.39 51.27 -23.68
CA GLU A 36 15.05 51.25 -23.08
C GLU A 36 14.45 52.65 -23.22
N ARG A 37 13.45 52.78 -24.09
CA ARG A 37 12.63 53.98 -24.19
C ARG A 37 11.68 53.97 -23.00
N LEU A 38 12.16 54.47 -21.86
CA LEU A 38 11.43 54.56 -20.59
C LEU A 38 10.04 55.26 -20.68
N ASN A 39 9.72 55.91 -21.81
CA ASN A 39 8.50 56.71 -22.00
C ASN A 39 7.54 56.16 -23.06
N GLU A 40 7.82 55.01 -23.68
CA GLU A 40 6.88 54.39 -24.63
C GLU A 40 5.95 53.44 -23.86
N LYS A 41 4.76 53.93 -23.49
CA LYS A 41 3.77 53.13 -22.76
C LYS A 41 3.36 51.92 -23.61
N PRO A 42 3.39 50.69 -23.05
CA PRO A 42 2.75 49.57 -23.71
C PRO A 42 1.27 49.89 -23.97
N ASN A 43 0.70 49.33 -25.03
CA ASN A 43 -0.73 49.42 -25.29
C ASN A 43 -1.34 48.04 -25.00
N LEU A 44 -1.31 47.65 -23.72
CA LEU A 44 -1.82 46.36 -23.25
C LEU A 44 -2.93 46.60 -22.20
N PRO A 45 -3.86 45.65 -22.01
CA PRO A 45 -4.82 45.77 -20.92
C PRO A 45 -4.15 45.46 -19.57
N ASN A 46 -4.61 46.12 -18.50
CA ASN A 46 -4.16 45.86 -17.12
C ASN A 46 -5.01 44.82 -16.37
N ALA A 47 -5.99 44.23 -17.05
CA ALA A 47 -6.89 43.21 -16.50
C ALA A 47 -7.13 42.06 -17.47
N LEU A 48 -7.18 40.83 -16.95
CA LEU A 48 -7.52 39.64 -17.71
C LEU A 48 -9.02 39.63 -18.03
N THR A 49 -9.35 39.57 -19.31
CA THR A 49 -10.72 39.35 -19.77
C THR A 49 -11.18 37.93 -19.42
N GLN A 50 -12.12 37.80 -18.48
CA GLN A 50 -12.59 36.51 -17.94
C GLN A 50 -13.12 35.56 -19.02
N GLN A 51 -13.75 36.09 -20.08
CA GLN A 51 -14.24 35.28 -21.19
C GLN A 51 -13.14 34.47 -21.88
N LEU A 52 -11.88 34.94 -21.86
CA LEU A 52 -10.75 34.23 -22.50
C LEU A 52 -10.39 32.93 -21.80
N ILE A 53 -10.64 32.81 -20.49
CA ILE A 53 -10.38 31.61 -19.69
C ILE A 53 -11.66 30.78 -19.47
N SER A 54 -12.80 31.22 -20.01
CA SER A 54 -14.04 30.44 -19.97
C SER A 54 -13.86 29.08 -20.65
N ARG A 55 -14.57 28.06 -20.15
CA ARG A 55 -14.56 26.71 -20.72
C ARG A 55 -14.89 26.72 -22.20
N SER A 56 -15.88 27.51 -22.64
CA SER A 56 -16.31 27.58 -24.04
C SER A 56 -15.24 28.18 -24.95
N ALA A 57 -14.59 29.27 -24.55
CA ALA A 57 -13.50 29.87 -25.32
C ALA A 57 -12.29 28.93 -25.43
N MET A 58 -11.90 28.30 -24.32
CA MET A 58 -10.80 27.34 -24.30
C MET A 58 -11.11 26.07 -25.10
N ALA A 59 -12.35 25.56 -25.04
CA ALA A 59 -12.79 24.45 -25.87
C ALA A 59 -12.77 24.79 -27.37
N GLY A 60 -13.21 25.99 -27.74
CA GLY A 60 -13.11 26.48 -29.12
C GLY A 60 -11.66 26.46 -29.63
N ARG A 61 -10.70 26.93 -28.82
CA ARG A 61 -9.27 26.86 -29.17
C ARG A 61 -8.78 25.42 -29.29
N ALA A 62 -9.12 24.55 -28.34
CA ALA A 62 -8.72 23.14 -28.36
C ALA A 62 -9.26 22.43 -29.61
N TYR A 63 -10.53 22.64 -29.97
CA TYR A 63 -11.14 22.07 -31.17
C TYR A 63 -10.57 22.62 -32.49
N ASN A 64 -10.12 23.87 -32.51
CA ASN A 64 -9.45 24.45 -33.70
C ASN A 64 -8.02 23.92 -33.87
N SER A 65 -7.36 23.52 -32.78
CA SER A 65 -5.98 23.02 -32.81
C SER A 65 -5.85 21.59 -33.34
N SER A 66 -6.88 20.75 -33.17
CA SER A 66 -6.88 19.38 -33.68
C SER A 66 -8.29 18.83 -33.96
N ASN A 67 -8.36 17.91 -34.92
CA ASN A 67 -9.61 17.23 -35.27
C ASN A 67 -10.02 16.14 -34.24
N ASN A 68 -9.16 15.82 -33.27
CA ASN A 68 -9.40 14.85 -32.20
C ASN A 68 -9.51 15.54 -30.82
N LEU A 69 -9.38 14.80 -29.72
CA LEU A 69 -9.42 15.35 -28.36
C LEU A 69 -8.03 15.58 -27.74
N SER A 70 -6.96 15.66 -28.54
CA SER A 70 -5.59 15.81 -28.04
C SER A 70 -5.35 17.13 -27.28
N GLY A 71 -6.14 18.17 -27.54
CA GLY A 71 -6.09 19.46 -26.84
C GLY A 71 -6.73 19.45 -25.44
N PHE A 72 -7.38 18.36 -25.03
CA PHE A 72 -8.10 18.26 -23.76
C PHE A 72 -7.36 17.36 -22.75
N GLU A 73 -7.42 17.71 -21.47
CA GLU A 73 -6.96 16.87 -20.36
C GLU A 73 -7.99 15.80 -19.97
N ASN A 74 -7.60 14.82 -19.14
CA ASN A 74 -8.50 13.73 -18.75
C ASN A 74 -9.67 14.20 -17.86
N SER A 75 -9.46 15.26 -17.08
CA SER A 75 -10.49 15.97 -16.31
C SER A 75 -11.66 16.48 -17.18
N ALA A 76 -11.41 16.75 -18.47
CA ALA A 76 -12.44 17.21 -19.39
C ALA A 76 -13.40 16.10 -19.85
N LEU A 77 -13.00 14.83 -19.75
CA LEU A 77 -13.74 13.70 -20.32
C LEU A 77 -15.14 13.56 -19.69
N ASP A 78 -15.27 13.92 -18.41
CA ASP A 78 -16.53 13.86 -17.65
C ASP A 78 -17.65 14.74 -18.21
N TRP A 79 -17.30 15.87 -18.80
CA TRP A 79 -18.27 16.74 -19.46
C TRP A 79 -18.29 16.53 -20.98
N LEU A 80 -17.15 16.19 -21.61
CA LEU A 80 -17.07 15.90 -23.05
C LEU A 80 -17.94 14.70 -23.47
N ILE A 81 -18.12 13.70 -22.60
CA ILE A 81 -18.97 12.54 -22.90
C ILE A 81 -20.45 12.91 -23.09
N LYS A 82 -20.87 14.09 -22.63
CA LYS A 82 -22.23 14.61 -22.79
C LYS A 82 -22.40 15.40 -24.09
N GLU A 83 -21.31 15.74 -24.77
CA GLU A 83 -21.30 16.49 -26.01
C GLU A 83 -21.58 15.59 -27.22
N ASN A 84 -22.06 16.20 -28.31
CA ASN A 84 -22.22 15.49 -29.59
C ASN A 84 -20.87 15.43 -30.32
N LEU A 85 -20.16 14.30 -30.18
CA LEU A 85 -18.84 14.10 -30.76
C LEU A 85 -18.93 13.39 -32.12
N ASN A 86 -18.12 13.83 -33.09
CA ASN A 86 -17.90 13.08 -34.33
C ASN A 86 -17.13 11.76 -34.05
N GLU A 87 -17.08 10.86 -35.04
CA GLU A 87 -16.47 9.52 -34.88
C GLU A 87 -15.02 9.57 -34.35
N GLN A 88 -14.19 10.48 -34.89
CA GLN A 88 -12.78 10.58 -34.50
C GLN A 88 -12.62 11.06 -33.04
N ARG A 89 -13.45 12.02 -32.60
CA ARG A 89 -13.46 12.54 -31.23
C ARG A 89 -14.06 11.54 -30.25
N LEU A 90 -15.14 10.85 -30.63
CA LEU A 90 -15.74 9.79 -29.85
C LEU A 90 -14.72 8.67 -29.59
N ARG A 91 -13.99 8.24 -30.62
CA ARG A 91 -12.92 7.25 -30.46
C ARG A 91 -11.81 7.72 -29.53
N ALA A 92 -11.40 8.98 -29.65
CA ALA A 92 -10.39 9.56 -28.77
C ALA A 92 -10.88 9.70 -27.31
N LEU A 93 -12.18 9.91 -27.09
CA LEU A 93 -12.80 9.91 -25.77
C LEU A 93 -12.75 8.50 -25.17
N LEU A 94 -13.29 7.51 -25.88
CA LEU A 94 -13.39 6.12 -25.41
C LEU A 94 -12.01 5.50 -25.13
N SER A 95 -10.99 5.83 -25.93
CA SER A 95 -9.63 5.32 -25.71
C SER A 95 -8.96 5.86 -24.44
N ARG A 96 -9.44 6.99 -23.91
CA ARG A 96 -8.90 7.66 -22.72
C ARG A 96 -9.73 7.45 -21.46
N LEU A 97 -10.98 6.99 -21.58
CA LEU A 97 -11.81 6.68 -20.42
C LEU A 97 -11.24 5.51 -19.64
N GLU A 98 -11.09 5.70 -18.33
CA GLU A 98 -10.60 4.65 -17.42
C GLU A 98 -11.73 3.97 -16.63
N ARG A 99 -12.87 4.66 -16.47
CA ARG A 99 -13.96 4.22 -15.59
C ARG A 99 -15.29 4.15 -16.33
N PRO A 100 -16.12 3.13 -16.02
CA PRO A 100 -17.40 2.89 -16.66
C PRO A 100 -18.58 3.58 -15.94
N ASP A 101 -18.38 4.74 -15.32
CA ASP A 101 -19.34 5.41 -14.43
C ASP A 101 -20.30 6.38 -15.15
N HIS A 102 -20.46 6.20 -16.46
CA HIS A 102 -21.33 7.01 -17.30
C HIS A 102 -22.48 6.18 -17.86
N ALA A 103 -23.72 6.62 -17.61
CA ALA A 103 -24.92 5.88 -18.02
C ALA A 103 -25.03 5.67 -19.55
N ASN A 104 -24.60 6.64 -20.36
CA ASN A 104 -24.70 6.56 -21.83
C ASN A 104 -23.54 5.79 -22.49
N LEU A 105 -22.59 5.26 -21.71
CA LEU A 105 -21.38 4.62 -22.23
C LEU A 105 -21.66 3.41 -23.17
N PRO A 106 -22.64 2.53 -22.91
CA PRO A 106 -22.94 1.40 -23.83
C PRO A 106 -23.32 1.85 -25.23
N LYS A 107 -24.14 2.91 -25.35
CA LYS A 107 -24.56 3.46 -26.65
C LYS A 107 -23.39 4.05 -27.42
N LEU A 108 -22.53 4.79 -26.72
CA LEU A 108 -21.32 5.38 -27.30
C LEU A 108 -20.33 4.31 -27.81
N ILE A 109 -20.15 3.23 -27.06
CA ILE A 109 -19.30 2.11 -27.49
C ILE A 109 -19.88 1.43 -28.72
N VAL A 110 -21.18 1.10 -28.73
CA VAL A 110 -21.80 0.46 -29.90
C VAL A 110 -21.79 1.38 -31.12
N GLN A 111 -21.92 2.69 -30.92
CA GLN A 111 -21.75 3.67 -31.99
C GLN A 111 -20.33 3.63 -32.59
N ASP A 112 -19.27 3.62 -31.76
CA ASP A 112 -17.89 3.51 -32.25
C ASP A 112 -17.59 2.15 -32.90
N LEU A 113 -18.18 1.05 -32.41
CA LEU A 113 -18.03 -0.29 -32.99
C LEU A 113 -18.57 -0.37 -34.42
N LYS A 114 -19.61 0.40 -34.74
CA LYS A 114 -20.19 0.48 -36.09
C LYS A 114 -19.45 1.43 -37.03
N ALA A 115 -18.51 2.23 -36.51
CA ALA A 115 -17.75 3.18 -37.32
C ALA A 115 -16.70 2.47 -38.21
N ARG A 116 -16.39 3.06 -39.37
CA ARG A 116 -15.61 2.43 -40.46
C ARG A 116 -14.24 1.87 -40.05
N TYR A 117 -13.56 2.52 -39.11
CA TYR A 117 -12.20 2.16 -38.66
C TYR A 117 -12.17 1.63 -37.23
N SER A 118 -13.25 0.98 -36.77
CA SER A 118 -13.28 0.39 -35.42
C SER A 118 -12.27 -0.75 -35.28
N GLY A 119 -11.57 -0.80 -34.14
CA GLY A 119 -10.73 -1.93 -33.76
C GLY A 119 -11.50 -3.13 -33.21
N GLY A 120 -12.84 -3.05 -33.16
CA GLY A 120 -13.69 -4.06 -32.55
C GLY A 120 -13.66 -4.03 -31.02
N PHE A 121 -14.49 -4.87 -30.40
CA PHE A 121 -14.56 -4.93 -28.94
C PHE A 121 -13.28 -5.53 -28.34
N GLY A 122 -12.84 -4.95 -27.22
CA GLY A 122 -11.55 -5.27 -26.58
C GLY A 122 -10.33 -4.47 -27.07
N SER A 123 -10.45 -3.69 -28.13
CA SER A 123 -9.35 -2.82 -28.62
C SER A 123 -9.01 -1.65 -27.69
N MET A 124 -9.95 -1.21 -26.85
CA MET A 124 -9.78 -0.12 -25.89
C MET A 124 -9.87 -0.61 -24.46
N ASN A 125 -9.17 0.06 -23.54
CA ASN A 125 -9.20 -0.32 -22.12
C ASN A 125 -10.61 -0.27 -21.52
N ILE A 126 -11.40 0.75 -21.87
CA ILE A 126 -12.76 0.94 -21.36
C ILE A 126 -13.68 -0.26 -21.65
N HIS A 127 -13.47 -0.98 -22.76
CA HIS A 127 -14.26 -2.19 -23.09
C HIS A 127 -14.18 -3.23 -21.98
N ARG A 128 -12.98 -3.46 -21.43
CA ARG A 128 -12.73 -4.44 -20.35
C ARG A 128 -13.24 -3.95 -18.99
N GLN A 129 -13.43 -2.63 -18.84
CA GLN A 129 -13.87 -2.01 -17.61
C GLN A 129 -15.39 -1.94 -17.46
N LEU A 130 -16.17 -2.15 -18.53
CA LEU A 130 -17.63 -2.09 -18.49
C LEU A 130 -18.26 -2.90 -17.35
N LEU A 131 -19.32 -2.34 -16.77
CA LEU A 131 -20.13 -3.01 -15.75
C LEU A 131 -20.93 -4.17 -16.37
N LEU A 132 -21.37 -5.12 -15.55
CA LEU A 132 -22.18 -6.25 -16.06
C LEU A 132 -23.47 -5.76 -16.74
N SER A 133 -24.17 -4.80 -16.12
CA SER A 133 -25.38 -4.19 -16.68
C SER A 133 -25.13 -3.47 -18.01
N GLN A 134 -23.96 -2.84 -18.15
CA GLN A 134 -23.56 -2.16 -19.38
C GLN A 134 -23.20 -3.13 -20.50
N LEU A 135 -22.53 -4.25 -20.18
CA LEU A 135 -22.29 -5.32 -21.17
C LEU A 135 -23.62 -5.89 -21.68
N GLN A 136 -24.59 -6.11 -20.79
CA GLN A 136 -25.93 -6.55 -21.16
C GLN A 136 -26.64 -5.53 -22.06
N GLU A 137 -26.47 -4.23 -21.81
CA GLU A 137 -26.99 -3.18 -22.69
C GLU A 137 -26.30 -3.17 -24.07
N CYS A 138 -24.96 -3.32 -24.12
CA CYS A 138 -24.23 -3.47 -25.38
C CYS A 138 -24.77 -4.64 -26.22
N LEU A 139 -25.06 -5.79 -25.59
CA LEU A 139 -25.66 -6.95 -26.28
C LEU A 139 -27.06 -6.67 -26.82
N LYS A 140 -27.85 -5.85 -26.13
CA LYS A 140 -29.19 -5.44 -26.62
C LYS A 140 -29.07 -4.52 -27.84
N LEU A 141 -28.06 -3.65 -27.86
CA LEU A 141 -27.82 -2.67 -28.92
C LEU A 141 -27.11 -3.28 -30.15
N ASP A 142 -26.26 -4.28 -29.96
CA ASP A 142 -25.61 -5.06 -31.01
C ASP A 142 -25.49 -6.55 -30.63
N PRO A 143 -26.44 -7.40 -31.07
CA PRO A 143 -26.42 -8.83 -30.80
C PRO A 143 -25.20 -9.57 -31.34
N ASN A 144 -24.47 -9.01 -32.33
CA ASN A 144 -23.29 -9.66 -32.90
C ASN A 144 -22.12 -9.77 -31.90
N LEU A 145 -22.11 -8.94 -30.86
CA LEU A 145 -21.10 -8.97 -29.81
C LEU A 145 -21.10 -10.29 -29.02
N ARG A 146 -22.24 -10.98 -28.96
CA ARG A 146 -22.41 -12.23 -28.18
C ARG A 146 -21.33 -13.27 -28.46
N ASN A 147 -20.86 -13.36 -29.71
CA ASN A 147 -19.91 -14.38 -30.13
C ASN A 147 -18.48 -13.86 -30.31
N GLN A 148 -18.18 -12.61 -29.97
CA GLN A 148 -16.82 -12.08 -30.02
C GLN A 148 -16.02 -12.51 -28.78
N THR A 149 -14.87 -13.17 -28.99
CA THR A 149 -14.05 -13.74 -27.90
C THR A 149 -13.69 -12.73 -26.82
N ASN A 150 -13.30 -11.51 -27.18
CA ASN A 150 -12.98 -10.46 -26.20
C ASN A 150 -14.19 -10.04 -25.35
N PHE A 151 -15.38 -10.00 -25.96
CA PHE A 151 -16.62 -9.68 -25.26
C PHE A 151 -16.99 -10.81 -24.29
N VAL A 152 -16.94 -12.07 -24.75
CA VAL A 152 -17.17 -13.25 -23.92
C VAL A 152 -16.23 -13.29 -22.72
N ASN A 153 -14.92 -13.13 -22.93
CA ASN A 153 -13.94 -13.12 -21.85
C ASN A 153 -14.20 -11.98 -20.85
N THR A 154 -14.57 -10.80 -21.33
CA THR A 154 -14.92 -9.66 -20.46
C THR A 154 -16.20 -9.92 -19.67
N TYR A 155 -17.20 -10.57 -20.26
CA TYR A 155 -18.44 -10.92 -19.58
C TYR A 155 -18.20 -11.96 -18.47
N LEU A 156 -17.41 -13.00 -18.76
CA LEU A 156 -17.07 -14.06 -17.80
C LEU A 156 -16.38 -13.54 -16.55
N THR A 157 -15.46 -12.58 -16.67
CA THR A 157 -14.79 -11.98 -15.49
C THR A 157 -15.78 -11.27 -14.57
N LYS A 158 -16.86 -10.69 -15.08
CA LYS A 158 -17.91 -10.06 -14.26
C LYS A 158 -18.80 -11.07 -13.53
N LEU A 159 -18.80 -12.34 -13.95
CA LEU A 159 -19.57 -13.39 -13.28
C LEU A 159 -18.85 -14.01 -12.09
N GLN A 160 -17.57 -13.67 -11.89
CA GLN A 160 -16.75 -14.20 -10.81
C GLN A 160 -17.36 -13.90 -9.42
N PRO A 161 -17.13 -14.78 -8.43
CA PRO A 161 -17.66 -14.60 -7.08
C PRO A 161 -17.09 -13.37 -6.38
N ASN A 162 -17.75 -12.99 -5.29
CA ASN A 162 -17.34 -11.89 -4.44
C ASN A 162 -16.00 -12.22 -3.71
N PRO A 163 -15.03 -11.28 -3.63
CA PRO A 163 -13.75 -11.52 -2.95
C PRO A 163 -13.86 -11.75 -1.43
N ASP A 164 -14.99 -11.43 -0.80
CA ASP A 164 -15.26 -11.71 0.62
C ASP A 164 -15.76 -13.13 0.89
N VAL A 165 -15.96 -13.95 -0.15
CA VAL A 165 -16.58 -15.26 -0.05
C VAL A 165 -15.59 -16.34 -0.48
N ASP A 166 -15.35 -17.32 0.39
CA ASP A 166 -14.62 -18.54 0.03
C ASP A 166 -15.50 -19.49 -0.78
N TRP A 167 -15.80 -19.10 -2.01
CA TRP A 167 -16.67 -19.86 -2.90
C TRP A 167 -16.07 -21.22 -3.29
N ARG A 168 -14.75 -21.43 -3.14
CA ARG A 168 -14.11 -22.70 -3.50
C ARG A 168 -14.44 -23.80 -2.51
N ASN A 169 -14.57 -23.43 -1.24
CA ASN A 169 -14.87 -24.32 -0.13
C ASN A 169 -16.33 -24.23 0.36
N ASN A 170 -17.13 -23.33 -0.23
CA ASN A 170 -18.58 -23.27 -0.01
C ASN A 170 -19.33 -23.91 -1.20
N PRO A 171 -19.92 -25.11 -1.05
CA PRO A 171 -20.61 -25.81 -2.15
C PRO A 171 -21.78 -25.02 -2.74
N ALA A 172 -22.53 -24.28 -1.92
CA ALA A 172 -23.67 -23.48 -2.40
C ALA A 172 -23.20 -22.34 -3.30
N GLU A 173 -22.14 -21.63 -2.90
CA GLU A 173 -21.55 -20.53 -3.67
C GLU A 173 -20.85 -21.03 -4.94
N LYS A 174 -20.14 -22.16 -4.86
CA LYS A 174 -19.55 -22.84 -6.02
C LYS A 174 -20.61 -23.23 -7.04
N LYS A 175 -21.71 -23.83 -6.57
CA LYS A 175 -22.88 -24.19 -7.39
C LYS A 175 -23.46 -22.96 -8.07
N ALA A 176 -23.73 -21.90 -7.30
CA ALA A 176 -24.29 -20.66 -7.80
C ALA A 176 -23.37 -20.02 -8.87
N TYR A 177 -22.06 -20.09 -8.69
CA TYR A 177 -21.12 -19.60 -9.69
C TYR A 177 -21.15 -20.42 -10.99
N LEU A 178 -21.11 -21.74 -10.89
CA LEU A 178 -21.19 -22.63 -12.05
C LEU A 178 -22.50 -22.46 -12.82
N VAL A 179 -23.62 -22.23 -12.12
CA VAL A 179 -24.91 -21.92 -12.75
C VAL A 179 -24.83 -20.60 -13.52
N ARG A 180 -24.35 -19.51 -12.90
CA ARG A 180 -24.18 -18.22 -13.60
C ARG A 180 -23.30 -18.33 -14.84
N LEU A 181 -22.23 -19.12 -14.78
CA LEU A 181 -21.36 -19.38 -15.94
C LEU A 181 -22.13 -20.11 -17.04
N TRP A 182 -22.84 -21.18 -16.70
CA TRP A 182 -23.58 -21.99 -17.66
C TRP A 182 -24.71 -21.19 -18.33
N ASP A 183 -25.52 -20.46 -17.56
CA ASP A 183 -26.64 -19.64 -18.06
C ASP A 183 -26.19 -18.64 -19.14
N TYR A 184 -24.94 -18.15 -19.05
CA TYR A 184 -24.36 -17.31 -20.09
C TYR A 184 -23.79 -18.13 -21.25
N VAL A 185 -22.95 -19.12 -20.95
CA VAL A 185 -22.16 -19.88 -21.94
C VAL A 185 -23.04 -20.76 -22.84
N GLU A 186 -24.18 -21.25 -22.35
CA GLU A 186 -25.10 -22.05 -23.16
C GLU A 186 -25.65 -21.27 -24.37
N THR A 187 -25.81 -19.94 -24.22
CA THR A 187 -26.35 -19.05 -25.26
C THR A 187 -25.38 -18.76 -26.42
N LEU A 188 -24.12 -19.16 -26.29
CA LEU A 188 -23.06 -18.88 -27.27
C LEU A 188 -23.16 -19.80 -28.50
N ALA A 189 -22.62 -19.37 -29.64
CA ALA A 189 -22.55 -20.17 -30.86
C ALA A 189 -21.52 -21.34 -30.74
N PRO A 190 -21.56 -22.35 -31.63
CA PRO A 190 -20.65 -23.50 -31.61
C PRO A 190 -19.15 -23.17 -31.65
N VAL A 191 -18.75 -21.98 -32.14
CA VAL A 191 -17.35 -21.52 -32.10
C VAL A 191 -16.78 -21.48 -30.67
N HIS A 192 -17.64 -21.38 -29.65
CA HIS A 192 -17.28 -21.39 -28.23
C HIS A 192 -17.43 -22.77 -27.56
N ASN A 193 -17.50 -23.86 -28.34
CA ASN A 193 -17.67 -25.22 -27.80
C ASN A 193 -16.59 -25.63 -26.77
N SER A 194 -15.34 -25.18 -26.93
CA SER A 194 -14.28 -25.41 -25.93
C SER A 194 -14.62 -24.81 -24.55
N LEU A 195 -15.22 -23.61 -24.52
CA LEU A 195 -15.67 -22.96 -23.29
C LEU A 195 -16.93 -23.64 -22.73
N LYS A 196 -17.86 -24.06 -23.58
CA LYS A 196 -19.04 -24.85 -23.17
C LYS A 196 -18.60 -26.15 -22.50
N ALA A 197 -17.65 -26.86 -23.10
CA ALA A 197 -17.07 -28.08 -22.55
C ALA A 197 -16.39 -27.79 -21.21
N HIS A 198 -15.60 -26.72 -21.11
CA HIS A 198 -14.98 -26.27 -19.86
C HIS A 198 -15.99 -26.09 -18.73
N VAL A 199 -17.04 -25.30 -18.94
CA VAL A 199 -18.04 -25.03 -17.88
C VAL A 199 -18.85 -26.27 -17.53
N LEU A 200 -19.29 -27.05 -18.52
CA LEU A 200 -20.03 -28.30 -18.25
C LEU A 200 -19.18 -29.33 -17.53
N TYR A 201 -17.91 -29.50 -17.89
CA TYR A 201 -17.01 -30.40 -17.19
C TYR A 201 -16.90 -30.04 -15.71
N GLN A 202 -16.64 -28.76 -15.40
CA GLN A 202 -16.54 -28.29 -14.01
C GLN A 202 -17.87 -28.47 -13.26
N ARG A 203 -18.99 -28.29 -13.95
CA ARG A 203 -20.32 -28.53 -13.40
C ARG A 203 -20.59 -29.99 -13.10
N LEU A 204 -20.28 -30.89 -14.05
CA LEU A 204 -20.43 -32.34 -13.89
C LEU A 204 -19.51 -32.89 -12.81
N ALA A 205 -18.27 -32.38 -12.71
CA ALA A 205 -17.33 -32.73 -11.66
C ALA A 205 -17.86 -32.32 -10.27
N PHE A 206 -18.41 -31.10 -10.16
CA PHE A 206 -19.06 -30.65 -8.94
C PHE A 206 -20.31 -31.47 -8.60
N ASP A 207 -21.19 -31.74 -9.56
CA ASP A 207 -22.41 -32.51 -9.31
C ASP A 207 -22.08 -33.94 -8.86
N SER A 208 -21.10 -34.59 -9.51
CA SER A 208 -20.60 -35.92 -9.12
C SER A 208 -20.02 -35.90 -7.69
N SER A 209 -19.31 -34.84 -7.30
CA SER A 209 -18.82 -34.67 -5.93
C SER A 209 -19.93 -34.38 -4.90
N GLN A 210 -21.16 -34.12 -5.35
CA GLN A 210 -22.35 -33.99 -4.51
C GLN A 210 -23.30 -35.20 -4.67
N GLY A 211 -22.89 -36.24 -5.42
CA GLY A 211 -23.71 -37.44 -5.67
C GLY A 211 -24.85 -37.21 -6.65
N VAL A 212 -24.84 -36.11 -7.40
CA VAL A 212 -25.85 -35.74 -8.37
C VAL A 212 -25.37 -36.13 -9.77
N TYR A 213 -26.13 -36.98 -10.45
CA TYR A 213 -25.84 -37.43 -11.83
C TYR A 213 -26.98 -37.02 -12.76
N ASP A 214 -26.88 -35.81 -13.31
CA ASP A 214 -27.87 -35.23 -14.21
C ASP A 214 -27.64 -35.73 -15.64
N LYS A 215 -28.57 -36.57 -16.14
CA LYS A 215 -28.44 -37.21 -17.46
C LYS A 215 -28.48 -36.21 -18.60
N ASP A 216 -29.38 -35.22 -18.55
CA ASP A 216 -29.52 -34.23 -19.62
C ASP A 216 -28.27 -33.36 -19.73
N ARG A 217 -27.70 -32.94 -18.60
CA ARG A 217 -26.45 -32.19 -18.55
C ARG A 217 -25.27 -33.03 -19.06
N PHE A 218 -25.20 -34.30 -18.68
CA PHE A 218 -24.18 -35.21 -19.17
C PHE A 218 -24.29 -35.42 -20.70
N MET A 219 -25.50 -35.61 -21.21
CA MET A 219 -25.75 -35.72 -22.65
C MET A 219 -25.40 -34.42 -23.40
N ALA A 220 -25.66 -33.25 -22.80
CA ALA A 220 -25.23 -31.97 -23.36
C ALA A 220 -23.71 -31.88 -23.49
N TYR A 221 -22.96 -32.41 -22.51
CA TYR A 221 -21.50 -32.50 -22.57
C TYR A 221 -21.01 -33.50 -23.63
N LEU A 222 -21.63 -34.69 -23.70
CA LEU A 222 -21.26 -35.71 -24.69
C LEU A 222 -21.46 -35.24 -26.14
N LYS A 223 -22.50 -34.45 -26.41
CA LYS A 223 -22.77 -33.85 -27.73
C LYS A 223 -21.67 -32.91 -28.19
N LEU A 224 -20.82 -32.38 -27.32
CA LEU A 224 -19.74 -31.48 -27.71
C LEU A 224 -18.59 -32.29 -28.37
N PRO A 225 -18.27 -32.04 -29.66
CA PRO A 225 -17.33 -32.86 -30.42
C PRO A 225 -15.90 -32.57 -29.98
N ARG A 226 -15.24 -33.52 -29.32
CA ARG A 226 -13.87 -33.37 -28.80
C ARG A 226 -13.01 -34.59 -29.18
N PRO A 227 -11.75 -34.43 -29.60
CA PRO A 227 -10.95 -35.53 -30.13
C PRO A 227 -10.34 -36.39 -29.02
N MET A 228 -11.20 -37.10 -28.27
CA MET A 228 -10.78 -38.04 -27.23
C MET A 228 -10.84 -39.49 -27.75
N PRO A 229 -9.97 -40.41 -27.27
CA PRO A 229 -9.91 -41.78 -27.78
C PRO A 229 -11.21 -42.58 -27.68
N TYR A 230 -12.08 -42.25 -26.73
CA TYR A 230 -13.36 -42.93 -26.53
C TYR A 230 -14.51 -42.34 -27.38
N MET A 231 -14.33 -41.21 -28.06
CA MET A 231 -15.39 -40.62 -28.88
C MET A 231 -15.54 -41.35 -30.22
N ASP A 232 -16.75 -41.32 -30.77
CA ASP A 232 -17.02 -41.94 -32.06
C ASP A 232 -16.38 -41.14 -33.22
N ASN A 233 -15.67 -41.84 -34.11
CA ASN A 233 -14.94 -41.22 -35.21
C ASN A 233 -15.88 -40.66 -36.28
N ASP A 234 -16.98 -41.34 -36.58
CA ASP A 234 -17.95 -40.90 -37.59
C ASP A 234 -18.68 -39.64 -37.12
N TYR A 235 -19.04 -39.58 -35.84
CA TYR A 235 -19.56 -38.38 -35.20
C TYR A 235 -18.58 -37.20 -35.31
N LEU A 236 -17.30 -37.41 -34.98
CA LEU A 236 -16.27 -36.37 -35.06
C LEU A 236 -15.96 -35.93 -36.50
N ASN A 237 -16.23 -36.77 -37.49
CA ASN A 237 -15.97 -36.51 -38.90
C ASN A 237 -17.12 -35.85 -39.67
N ARG A 238 -18.31 -35.69 -39.04
CA ARG A 238 -19.39 -34.86 -39.59
C ARG A 238 -18.91 -33.43 -39.85
N ASP A 239 -19.31 -32.83 -40.96
CA ASP A 239 -18.83 -31.52 -41.39
C ASP A 239 -19.04 -30.41 -40.35
N GLU A 240 -20.20 -30.39 -39.69
CA GLU A 240 -20.52 -29.44 -38.62
C GLU A 240 -19.61 -29.59 -37.39
N ASN A 241 -19.25 -30.82 -37.04
CA ASN A 241 -18.41 -31.14 -35.88
C ASN A 241 -16.93 -30.89 -36.15
N ARG A 242 -16.47 -31.15 -37.38
CA ARG A 242 -15.10 -30.83 -37.82
C ARG A 242 -14.78 -29.34 -37.74
N ARG A 243 -15.76 -28.49 -38.06
CA ARG A 243 -15.61 -27.02 -38.04
C ARG A 243 -15.50 -26.44 -36.63
N TYR A 244 -16.14 -27.07 -35.64
CA TYR A 244 -16.26 -26.53 -34.27
C TYR A 244 -15.86 -27.54 -33.18
N ARG A 245 -14.73 -28.24 -33.39
CA ARG A 245 -14.16 -29.17 -32.40
C ARG A 245 -13.74 -28.44 -31.12
N CYS A 246 -13.98 -29.08 -29.98
CA CYS A 246 -13.53 -28.59 -28.68
C CYS A 246 -12.05 -28.91 -28.50
N ASN A 247 -11.33 -27.97 -27.90
CA ASN A 247 -9.97 -28.17 -27.41
C ASN A 247 -9.97 -28.11 -25.87
N LEU A 248 -9.78 -29.25 -25.21
CA LEU A 248 -9.79 -29.39 -23.75
C LEU A 248 -8.53 -28.83 -23.07
N ASN A 249 -7.51 -28.46 -23.84
CA ASN A 249 -6.25 -27.90 -23.34
C ASN A 249 -6.26 -26.37 -23.26
N VAL A 250 -7.33 -25.71 -23.73
CA VAL A 250 -7.46 -24.25 -23.62
C VAL A 250 -7.55 -23.86 -22.15
N ASP A 251 -6.75 -22.87 -21.76
CA ASP A 251 -6.75 -22.34 -20.41
C ASP A 251 -7.75 -21.17 -20.28
N TYR A 252 -8.81 -21.40 -19.51
CA TYR A 252 -9.81 -20.40 -19.15
C TYR A 252 -9.68 -19.93 -17.69
N GLN A 253 -8.65 -20.35 -16.95
CA GLN A 253 -8.48 -20.05 -15.53
C GLN A 253 -8.50 -18.55 -15.25
N GLY A 254 -7.92 -17.73 -16.13
CA GLY A 254 -7.93 -16.27 -16.00
C GLY A 254 -9.32 -15.62 -16.04
N VAL A 255 -10.32 -16.28 -16.64
CA VAL A 255 -11.69 -15.75 -16.76
C VAL A 255 -12.73 -16.51 -15.95
N THR A 256 -12.54 -17.81 -15.69
CA THR A 256 -13.47 -18.64 -14.91
C THR A 256 -12.94 -19.11 -13.55
N LEU A 257 -11.67 -18.88 -13.22
CA LEU A 257 -11.02 -19.35 -11.99
C LEU A 257 -10.96 -20.89 -11.80
N PHE A 258 -11.25 -21.66 -12.84
CA PHE A 258 -11.21 -23.12 -12.86
C PHE A 258 -10.02 -23.60 -13.70
N PRO A 259 -9.35 -24.69 -13.31
CA PRO A 259 -8.23 -25.24 -14.06
C PRO A 259 -8.69 -25.78 -15.42
N ARG A 260 -7.76 -25.86 -16.38
CA ARG A 260 -7.99 -26.55 -17.66
C ARG A 260 -8.38 -28.02 -17.46
N ILE A 261 -9.13 -28.58 -18.41
CA ILE A 261 -9.60 -29.98 -18.32
C ILE A 261 -8.47 -30.97 -18.58
N GLY A 262 -7.78 -30.86 -19.71
CA GLY A 262 -6.81 -31.88 -20.15
C GLY A 262 -7.49 -33.21 -20.51
N ASN A 263 -7.52 -34.16 -19.58
CA ASN A 263 -8.16 -35.48 -19.76
C ASN A 263 -9.51 -35.55 -19.05
N ASP A 264 -10.58 -35.77 -19.80
CA ASP A 264 -11.94 -35.87 -19.26
C ASP A 264 -12.49 -37.30 -19.14
N GLU A 265 -11.76 -38.30 -19.65
CA GLU A 265 -12.19 -39.70 -19.66
C GLU A 265 -12.60 -40.21 -18.27
N PRO A 266 -11.88 -39.91 -17.16
CA PRO A 266 -12.28 -40.39 -15.85
C PRO A 266 -13.67 -39.90 -15.40
N LEU A 267 -14.00 -38.65 -15.72
CA LEU A 267 -15.32 -38.08 -15.37
C LEU A 267 -16.40 -38.69 -16.25
N VAL A 268 -16.18 -38.77 -17.56
CA VAL A 268 -17.13 -39.36 -18.52
C VAL A 268 -17.41 -40.83 -18.18
N ARG A 269 -16.36 -41.60 -17.91
CA ARG A 269 -16.46 -42.98 -17.44
C ARG A 269 -17.29 -43.08 -16.17
N SER A 270 -17.09 -42.19 -15.20
CA SER A 270 -17.84 -42.22 -13.94
C SER A 270 -19.35 -42.01 -14.13
N TYR A 271 -19.77 -41.16 -15.06
CA TYR A 271 -21.17 -40.93 -15.39
C TYR A 271 -21.78 -42.11 -16.17
N LEU A 272 -21.06 -42.65 -17.16
CA LEU A 272 -21.52 -43.83 -17.89
C LEU A 272 -21.70 -45.03 -16.97
N VAL A 273 -20.75 -45.31 -16.08
CA VAL A 273 -20.85 -46.38 -15.08
C VAL A 273 -22.06 -46.18 -14.17
N HIS A 274 -22.37 -44.94 -13.78
CA HIS A 274 -23.55 -44.65 -12.98
C HIS A 274 -24.85 -44.99 -13.74
N PHE A 275 -25.04 -44.48 -14.96
CA PHE A 275 -26.27 -44.74 -15.73
C PHE A 275 -26.40 -46.20 -16.19
N PHE A 276 -25.30 -46.85 -16.60
CA PHE A 276 -25.29 -48.25 -17.01
C PHE A 276 -25.63 -49.23 -15.90
N ALA A 277 -25.53 -48.83 -14.62
CA ALA A 277 -26.04 -49.66 -13.55
C ALA A 277 -27.55 -49.91 -13.74
N GLU A 278 -28.32 -48.90 -14.11
CA GLU A 278 -29.79 -48.99 -14.23
C GLU A 278 -30.26 -49.31 -15.65
N GLU A 279 -29.54 -48.88 -16.69
CA GLU A 279 -29.98 -49.02 -18.08
C GLU A 279 -29.85 -50.44 -18.64
N ALA A 280 -30.73 -50.79 -19.59
CA ALA A 280 -30.73 -52.11 -20.23
C ALA A 280 -29.70 -52.26 -21.36
N ASN A 281 -29.23 -51.16 -21.97
CA ASN A 281 -28.25 -51.16 -23.06
C ASN A 281 -27.60 -49.77 -23.20
N TRP A 282 -26.53 -49.66 -24.00
CA TRP A 282 -25.75 -48.44 -24.21
C TRP A 282 -26.16 -47.62 -25.46
N LYS A 283 -27.23 -47.99 -26.16
CA LYS A 283 -27.61 -47.42 -27.47
C LYS A 283 -27.84 -45.91 -27.42
N ALA A 284 -28.25 -45.37 -26.26
CA ALA A 284 -28.46 -43.93 -26.08
C ALA A 284 -27.18 -43.09 -26.28
N TYR A 285 -25.99 -43.70 -26.17
CA TYR A 285 -24.69 -43.02 -26.25
C TYR A 285 -23.88 -43.36 -27.51
N GLU A 286 -24.29 -44.39 -28.27
CA GLU A 286 -23.58 -44.95 -29.43
C GLU A 286 -23.35 -43.92 -30.55
N LEU A 287 -24.23 -42.93 -30.65
CA LEU A 287 -24.09 -41.81 -31.58
C LEU A 287 -22.85 -40.93 -31.31
N TYR A 288 -22.37 -40.89 -30.06
CA TYR A 288 -21.35 -39.92 -29.60
C TYR A 288 -20.06 -40.59 -29.13
N VAL A 289 -20.17 -41.79 -28.58
CA VAL A 289 -19.07 -42.53 -27.95
C VAL A 289 -18.85 -43.82 -28.73
N ASN A 290 -17.59 -44.20 -28.92
CA ASN A 290 -17.19 -45.39 -29.65
C ASN A 290 -17.89 -46.65 -29.09
N ASP A 291 -18.55 -47.41 -29.97
CA ASP A 291 -19.35 -48.58 -29.58
C ASP A 291 -18.52 -49.65 -28.85
N ILE A 292 -17.26 -49.88 -29.25
CA ILE A 292 -16.38 -50.84 -28.58
C ILE A 292 -16.08 -50.37 -27.15
N TYR A 293 -15.85 -49.07 -26.93
CA TYR A 293 -15.68 -48.51 -25.58
C TYR A 293 -16.95 -48.68 -24.74
N LEU A 294 -18.13 -48.37 -25.30
CA LEU A 294 -19.41 -48.50 -24.62
C LEU A 294 -19.72 -49.96 -24.24
N LYS A 295 -19.54 -50.91 -25.17
CA LYS A 295 -19.71 -52.36 -24.93
C LYS A 295 -18.85 -52.83 -23.77
N HIS A 296 -17.55 -52.52 -23.82
CA HIS A 296 -16.62 -52.91 -22.77
C HIS A 296 -17.00 -52.28 -21.42
N LEU A 297 -17.33 -50.98 -21.38
CA LEU A 297 -17.67 -50.29 -20.15
C LEU A 297 -19.02 -50.75 -19.57
N PHE A 298 -20.01 -51.03 -20.42
CA PHE A 298 -21.30 -51.57 -20.02
C PHE A 298 -21.15 -52.97 -19.44
N ALA A 299 -20.43 -53.86 -20.14
CA ALA A 299 -20.12 -55.19 -19.65
C ALA A 299 -19.39 -55.14 -18.29
N GLU A 300 -18.34 -54.32 -18.20
CA GLU A 300 -17.64 -54.07 -16.93
C GLU A 300 -18.61 -53.61 -15.84
N THR A 301 -19.46 -52.62 -16.13
CA THR A 301 -20.41 -52.07 -15.16
C THR A 301 -21.40 -53.12 -14.68
N LYS A 302 -21.95 -53.93 -15.59
CA LYS A 302 -22.90 -55.01 -15.24
C LYS A 302 -22.22 -56.12 -14.44
N ILE A 303 -20.99 -56.51 -14.80
CA ILE A 303 -20.21 -57.52 -14.07
C ILE A 303 -19.87 -57.03 -12.66
N VAL A 304 -19.35 -55.80 -12.51
CA VAL A 304 -18.93 -55.32 -11.18
C VAL A 304 -20.10 -55.03 -10.24
N ASN A 305 -21.28 -54.71 -10.77
CA ASN A 305 -22.50 -54.61 -9.99
C ASN A 305 -23.27 -55.96 -9.94
N GLY A 306 -22.75 -57.01 -10.60
CA GLY A 306 -23.37 -58.28 -10.97
C GLY A 306 -24.88 -58.20 -11.21
N LEU A 307 -25.20 -57.52 -12.30
CA LEU A 307 -26.52 -57.29 -12.84
C LEU A 307 -26.66 -58.07 -14.15
N GLY A 308 -27.68 -58.90 -14.30
CA GLY A 308 -27.86 -59.75 -15.50
C GLY A 308 -26.94 -60.98 -15.51
N ASP A 309 -26.76 -61.58 -16.69
CA ASP A 309 -25.97 -62.81 -16.88
C ASP A 309 -24.48 -62.50 -17.12
N GLU A 310 -23.61 -63.03 -16.27
CA GLU A 310 -22.17 -62.80 -16.30
C GLU A 310 -21.51 -63.36 -17.56
N GLU A 311 -21.94 -64.53 -18.06
CA GLU A 311 -21.38 -65.14 -19.28
C GLU A 311 -21.72 -64.28 -20.52
N GLN A 312 -22.95 -63.76 -20.56
CA GLN A 312 -23.37 -62.83 -21.60
C GLN A 312 -22.49 -61.58 -21.63
N TRP A 313 -22.20 -60.97 -20.48
CA TRP A 313 -21.37 -59.77 -20.41
C TRP A 313 -19.89 -60.04 -20.64
N ALA A 314 -19.37 -61.17 -20.14
CA ALA A 314 -18.00 -61.59 -20.38
C ALA A 314 -17.71 -61.78 -21.88
N SER A 315 -18.70 -62.23 -22.67
CA SER A 315 -18.58 -62.37 -24.13
C SER A 315 -18.35 -61.05 -24.88
N LEU A 316 -18.69 -59.91 -24.26
CA LEU A 316 -18.44 -58.57 -24.83
C LEU A 316 -17.02 -58.04 -24.54
N LEU A 317 -16.24 -58.74 -23.70
CA LEU A 317 -14.86 -58.39 -23.34
C LEU A 317 -13.87 -59.35 -24.01
N SER A 318 -12.65 -58.89 -24.29
CA SER A 318 -11.57 -59.81 -24.65
C SER A 318 -11.13 -60.63 -23.42
N PRO A 319 -10.57 -61.84 -23.60
CA PRO A 319 -10.09 -62.66 -22.49
C PRO A 319 -9.10 -61.92 -21.57
N GLU A 320 -8.21 -61.11 -22.15
CA GLU A 320 -7.24 -60.31 -21.40
C GLU A 320 -7.95 -59.26 -20.53
N LYS A 321 -8.93 -58.53 -21.08
CA LYS A 321 -9.69 -57.52 -20.33
C LYS A 321 -10.53 -58.11 -19.21
N PHE A 322 -11.12 -59.28 -19.44
CA PHE A 322 -11.87 -59.98 -18.39
C PHE A 322 -10.94 -60.46 -17.27
N GLN A 323 -9.76 -60.97 -17.60
CA GLN A 323 -8.74 -61.35 -16.62
C GLN A 323 -8.22 -60.14 -15.83
N GLU A 324 -7.89 -59.03 -16.52
CA GLU A 324 -7.53 -57.76 -15.88
C GLU A 324 -8.63 -57.29 -14.93
N LEU A 325 -9.90 -57.33 -15.37
CA LEU A 325 -11.03 -56.97 -14.51
C LEU A 325 -11.12 -57.88 -13.30
N LYS A 326 -10.92 -59.20 -13.45
CA LYS A 326 -10.95 -60.16 -12.34
C LYS A 326 -9.84 -59.90 -11.31
N GLU A 327 -8.63 -59.60 -11.77
CA GLU A 327 -7.47 -59.33 -10.93
C GLU A 327 -7.47 -57.92 -10.33
N ARG A 328 -8.17 -56.95 -10.96
CA ARG A 328 -8.22 -55.56 -10.51
C ARG A 328 -8.73 -55.42 -9.08
N ILE A 329 -7.94 -54.75 -8.25
CA ILE A 329 -8.26 -54.38 -6.87
C ILE A 329 -8.68 -52.91 -6.85
N ASP A 330 -9.86 -52.62 -6.31
CA ASP A 330 -10.38 -51.25 -6.16
C ASP A 330 -10.53 -50.94 -4.66
N LEU A 331 -10.00 -49.79 -4.23
CA LEU A 331 -10.15 -49.21 -2.90
C LEU A 331 -10.40 -47.70 -3.05
N ASP A 332 -11.51 -47.32 -3.66
CA ASP A 332 -11.72 -45.93 -4.07
C ASP A 332 -12.69 -45.22 -3.15
N PHE A 333 -12.32 -44.03 -2.65
CA PHE A 333 -13.23 -43.19 -1.88
C PHE A 333 -14.41 -42.74 -2.76
N ALA A 334 -15.61 -42.71 -2.17
CA ALA A 334 -16.75 -42.13 -2.85
C ALA A 334 -16.52 -40.63 -3.09
N PRO A 335 -16.90 -40.09 -4.26
CA PRO A 335 -16.74 -38.66 -4.57
C PRO A 335 -17.61 -37.75 -3.68
N THR A 336 -18.62 -38.32 -3.03
CA THR A 336 -19.52 -37.67 -2.07
C THR A 336 -18.93 -37.48 -0.67
N ASN A 337 -17.75 -38.06 -0.40
CA ASN A 337 -17.11 -37.90 0.90
C ASN A 337 -16.77 -36.43 1.16
N LYS A 338 -17.08 -35.95 2.37
CA LYS A 338 -16.91 -34.55 2.75
C LYS A 338 -15.44 -34.16 2.84
N THR A 339 -15.09 -33.01 2.27
CA THR A 339 -13.74 -32.45 2.38
C THR A 339 -13.57 -31.52 3.59
N HIS A 340 -14.64 -31.24 4.33
CA HIS A 340 -14.64 -30.31 5.46
C HIS A 340 -15.48 -30.88 6.59
N PHE A 341 -14.95 -30.82 7.81
CA PHE A 341 -15.60 -31.28 9.02
C PHE A 341 -15.50 -30.19 10.08
N ALA A 342 -16.62 -29.85 10.72
CA ALA A 342 -16.57 -29.02 11.93
C ALA A 342 -15.86 -29.78 13.06
N ALA A 343 -15.32 -29.05 14.05
CA ALA A 343 -14.58 -29.64 15.17
C ALA A 343 -15.37 -30.77 15.87
N GLU A 344 -16.68 -30.58 16.07
CA GLU A 344 -17.54 -31.56 16.76
C GLU A 344 -18.33 -32.47 15.80
N GLU A 345 -18.12 -32.38 14.49
CA GLU A 345 -18.87 -33.17 13.51
C GLU A 345 -18.43 -34.64 13.50
N ALA A 346 -19.38 -35.57 13.37
CA ALA A 346 -19.06 -36.99 13.23
C ALA A 346 -18.44 -37.28 11.86
N VAL A 347 -17.42 -38.15 11.83
CA VAL A 347 -16.72 -38.52 10.60
C VAL A 347 -17.27 -39.86 10.09
N SER A 348 -17.73 -39.85 8.84
CA SER A 348 -18.14 -41.05 8.12
C SER A 348 -17.55 -41.06 6.71
N LEU A 349 -17.16 -42.23 6.22
CA LEU A 349 -16.51 -42.40 4.93
C LEU A 349 -17.14 -43.54 4.15
N ASP A 350 -17.40 -43.31 2.87
CA ASP A 350 -17.78 -44.36 1.92
C ASP A 350 -16.58 -44.77 1.08
N LEU A 351 -16.36 -46.08 0.97
CA LEU A 351 -15.28 -46.69 0.17
C LEU A 351 -15.85 -47.78 -0.73
N LYS A 352 -15.51 -47.73 -2.02
CA LYS A 352 -15.83 -48.79 -2.99
C LYS A 352 -14.72 -49.84 -2.98
N VAL A 353 -15.07 -51.08 -2.65
CA VAL A 353 -14.15 -52.21 -2.46
C VAL A 353 -14.41 -53.27 -3.52
N LYS A 354 -13.36 -53.73 -4.22
CA LYS A 354 -13.42 -54.84 -5.20
C LYS A 354 -12.20 -55.73 -5.06
N ASN A 355 -12.39 -57.06 -5.13
CA ASN A 355 -11.33 -58.05 -5.05
C ASN A 355 -10.44 -57.90 -3.81
N VAL A 356 -11.07 -57.68 -2.64
CA VAL A 356 -10.39 -57.59 -1.33
C VAL A 356 -11.06 -58.53 -0.35
N LYS A 357 -10.38 -59.63 0.00
CA LYS A 357 -10.91 -60.63 0.95
C LYS A 357 -10.75 -60.20 2.40
N THR A 358 -9.66 -59.51 2.70
CA THR A 358 -9.36 -58.98 4.03
C THR A 358 -9.02 -57.51 3.88
N LEU A 359 -9.84 -56.65 4.46
CA LEU A 359 -9.62 -55.21 4.54
C LEU A 359 -9.22 -54.85 5.96
N ILE A 360 -8.09 -54.18 6.10
CA ILE A 360 -7.61 -53.66 7.39
C ILE A 360 -7.82 -52.15 7.37
N VAL A 361 -8.57 -51.65 8.35
CA VAL A 361 -8.79 -50.22 8.58
C VAL A 361 -7.98 -49.81 9.80
N LYS A 362 -7.10 -48.82 9.64
CA LYS A 362 -6.30 -48.27 10.72
C LYS A 362 -6.56 -46.78 10.87
N VAL A 363 -6.81 -46.34 12.09
CA VAL A 363 -7.01 -44.93 12.43
C VAL A 363 -5.87 -44.49 13.33
N PHE A 364 -5.26 -43.38 12.96
CA PHE A 364 -4.17 -42.73 13.69
C PHE A 364 -4.61 -41.32 14.03
N GLU A 365 -4.66 -41.00 15.32
CA GLU A 365 -4.75 -39.63 15.81
C GLU A 365 -3.35 -39.07 15.94
N ILE A 366 -3.05 -38.04 15.15
CA ILE A 366 -1.72 -37.45 15.13
C ILE A 366 -1.61 -36.48 16.30
N ASN A 367 -0.59 -36.66 17.13
CA ASN A 367 -0.21 -35.66 18.12
C ASN A 367 0.33 -34.42 17.39
N THR A 368 -0.57 -33.46 17.14
CA THR A 368 -0.29 -32.24 16.36
C THR A 368 0.84 -31.43 16.99
N GLU A 369 0.89 -31.36 18.32
CA GLU A 369 1.92 -30.59 19.03
C GLU A 369 3.32 -31.14 18.76
N SER A 370 3.50 -32.45 18.97
CA SER A 370 4.79 -33.12 18.78
C SER A 370 5.21 -33.08 17.31
N TYR A 371 4.28 -33.34 16.39
CA TYR A 371 4.57 -33.33 14.96
C TYR A 371 4.99 -31.94 14.47
N TYR A 372 4.21 -30.89 14.78
CA TYR A 372 4.49 -29.55 14.27
C TYR A 372 5.74 -28.95 14.86
N ARG A 373 6.03 -29.16 16.15
CA ARG A 373 7.28 -28.71 16.79
C ARG A 373 8.52 -29.41 16.19
N GLN A 374 8.42 -30.69 15.85
CA GLN A 374 9.56 -31.47 15.33
C GLN A 374 9.81 -31.26 13.83
N ASN A 375 8.74 -31.25 13.02
CA ASN A 375 8.86 -31.23 11.56
C ASN A 375 8.75 -29.83 10.96
N LEU A 376 8.13 -28.88 11.68
CA LEU A 376 7.89 -27.52 11.22
C LEU A 376 7.26 -27.47 9.83
N LYS A 377 6.30 -28.35 9.55
CA LYS A 377 5.53 -28.36 8.30
C LYS A 377 4.10 -28.75 8.60
N GLU A 378 3.18 -28.30 7.76
CA GLU A 378 1.78 -28.76 7.81
C GLU A 378 1.74 -30.29 7.64
N ILE A 379 0.91 -30.98 8.42
CA ILE A 379 0.75 -32.45 8.31
C ILE A 379 0.08 -32.67 6.96
N ASP A 380 0.60 -33.58 6.14
CA ASP A 380 -0.01 -33.94 4.86
C ASP A 380 -0.14 -35.47 4.73
N THR A 381 -0.74 -35.94 3.63
CA THR A 381 -0.94 -37.36 3.36
C THR A 381 0.38 -38.15 3.25
N ASP A 382 1.50 -37.44 3.05
CA ASP A 382 2.86 -37.98 3.01
C ASP A 382 3.43 -38.41 4.37
N ILE A 383 2.69 -38.21 5.47
CA ILE A 383 3.14 -38.59 6.81
C ILE A 383 3.52 -40.07 6.89
N ASN A 384 4.72 -40.34 7.40
CA ASN A 384 5.19 -41.71 7.64
C ASN A 384 4.52 -42.26 8.91
N LEU A 385 3.81 -43.38 8.78
CA LEU A 385 3.15 -44.06 9.89
C LEU A 385 3.86 -45.37 10.28
N ASP A 386 4.99 -45.68 9.66
CA ASP A 386 5.76 -46.88 9.95
C ASP A 386 6.29 -46.84 11.39
N GLY A 387 6.03 -47.92 12.14
CA GLY A 387 6.38 -48.01 13.55
C GLY A 387 5.38 -47.35 14.51
N LEU A 388 4.34 -46.65 14.02
CA LEU A 388 3.27 -46.13 14.87
C LEU A 388 2.20 -47.20 15.14
N VAL A 389 1.66 -47.18 16.36
CA VAL A 389 0.54 -48.04 16.76
C VAL A 389 -0.77 -47.30 16.44
N PRO A 390 -1.70 -47.89 15.67
CA PRO A 390 -2.98 -47.26 15.40
C PRO A 390 -3.83 -47.16 16.68
N ASN A 391 -4.51 -46.04 16.86
CA ASN A 391 -5.48 -45.84 17.96
C ASN A 391 -6.65 -46.82 17.83
N PHE A 392 -6.99 -47.20 16.60
CA PHE A 392 -8.01 -48.17 16.28
C PHE A 392 -7.59 -48.98 15.04
N GLU A 393 -7.59 -50.30 15.16
CA GLU A 393 -7.41 -51.24 14.04
C GLU A 393 -8.63 -52.16 13.99
N GLN A 394 -9.22 -52.28 12.80
CA GLN A 394 -10.32 -53.20 12.52
C GLN A 394 -10.00 -54.01 11.29
N THR A 395 -10.14 -55.33 11.39
CA THR A 395 -9.99 -56.25 10.26
C THR A 395 -11.36 -56.76 9.86
N LEU A 396 -11.71 -56.58 8.59
CA LEU A 396 -12.97 -56.98 8.00
C LEU A 396 -12.72 -58.05 6.95
N HIS A 397 -13.53 -59.10 6.97
CA HIS A 397 -13.46 -60.18 6.00
C HIS A 397 -14.67 -60.13 5.08
N TYR A 398 -14.41 -60.18 3.78
CA TYR A 398 -15.44 -60.17 2.75
C TYR A 398 -15.39 -61.47 1.95
N ALA A 399 -16.57 -62.04 1.69
CA ALA A 399 -16.76 -63.20 0.82
C ALA A 399 -17.30 -62.81 -0.56
N ASP A 400 -17.24 -61.52 -0.91
CA ASP A 400 -17.70 -61.01 -2.19
C ASP A 400 -16.91 -61.65 -3.34
N SER A 401 -17.58 -61.89 -4.48
CA SER A 401 -16.89 -62.33 -5.70
C SER A 401 -15.79 -61.33 -6.08
N PRO A 402 -14.61 -61.78 -6.56
CA PRO A 402 -13.54 -60.91 -7.05
C PRO A 402 -13.99 -59.89 -8.10
N LEU A 403 -15.07 -60.21 -8.82
CA LEU A 403 -15.65 -59.34 -9.84
C LEU A 403 -16.54 -58.25 -9.25
N ARG A 404 -17.17 -58.47 -8.09
CA ARG A 404 -18.12 -57.53 -7.48
C ARG A 404 -17.40 -56.35 -6.82
N ARG A 405 -17.86 -55.13 -7.14
CA ARG A 405 -17.46 -53.89 -6.49
C ARG A 405 -18.59 -53.42 -5.58
N VAL A 406 -18.33 -53.35 -4.28
CA VAL A 406 -19.35 -53.05 -3.27
C VAL A 406 -18.99 -51.78 -2.51
N GLN A 407 -19.94 -50.88 -2.33
CA GLN A 407 -19.78 -49.71 -1.46
C GLN A 407 -19.91 -50.12 0.01
N ARG A 408 -18.95 -49.70 0.83
CA ARG A 408 -18.91 -49.95 2.26
C ARG A 408 -18.89 -48.61 2.99
N HIS A 409 -19.77 -48.47 3.97
CA HIS A 409 -19.88 -47.29 4.83
C HIS A 409 -19.11 -47.52 6.14
N PHE A 410 -18.33 -46.54 6.56
CA PHE A 410 -17.54 -46.58 7.78
C PHE A 410 -17.82 -45.36 8.64
N GLU A 411 -18.19 -45.60 9.90
CA GLU A 411 -18.37 -44.55 10.90
C GLU A 411 -17.20 -44.56 11.88
N PHE A 412 -16.74 -43.37 12.25
CA PHE A 412 -15.62 -43.19 13.16
C PHE A 412 -16.03 -42.33 14.36
N PRO A 413 -16.90 -42.83 15.26
CA PRO A 413 -17.41 -42.06 16.40
C PRO A 413 -16.30 -41.68 17.39
N LYS A 414 -15.14 -42.31 17.32
CA LYS A 414 -13.96 -41.99 18.14
C LYS A 414 -13.20 -40.76 17.67
N LEU A 415 -13.49 -40.23 16.47
CA LEU A 415 -12.88 -39.01 15.92
C LEU A 415 -13.61 -37.76 16.46
N THR A 416 -13.51 -37.52 17.77
CA THR A 416 -14.21 -36.43 18.48
C THR A 416 -13.34 -35.19 18.63
N GLY A 417 -13.94 -34.00 18.61
CA GLY A 417 -13.24 -32.73 18.83
C GLY A 417 -12.24 -32.33 17.74
N ARG A 418 -11.41 -31.33 18.07
CA ARG A 418 -10.35 -30.82 17.19
C ARG A 418 -9.21 -31.83 17.06
N GLY A 419 -8.73 -32.07 15.84
CA GLY A 419 -7.65 -33.02 15.61
C GLY A 419 -7.31 -33.23 14.15
N VAL A 420 -6.17 -33.87 13.93
CA VAL A 420 -5.72 -34.36 12.62
C VAL A 420 -5.62 -35.87 12.69
N PHE A 421 -6.35 -36.54 11.82
CA PHE A 421 -6.49 -37.99 11.86
C PHE A 421 -6.16 -38.59 10.50
N VAL A 422 -5.43 -39.69 10.50
CA VAL A 422 -5.14 -40.47 9.28
C VAL A 422 -5.92 -41.77 9.35
N VAL A 423 -6.70 -42.05 8.30
CA VAL A 423 -7.40 -43.33 8.15
C VAL A 423 -6.85 -44.05 6.92
N ASP A 424 -6.24 -45.21 7.17
CA ASP A 424 -5.70 -46.10 6.13
C ASP A 424 -6.60 -47.31 5.92
N PHE A 425 -6.94 -47.57 4.66
CA PHE A 425 -7.67 -48.74 4.18
C PHE A 425 -6.71 -49.60 3.36
N ILE A 426 -6.40 -50.80 3.86
CA ILE A 426 -5.35 -51.66 3.33
C ILE A 426 -5.93 -53.01 2.94
N GLY A 427 -5.76 -53.44 1.69
CA GLY A 427 -6.29 -54.71 1.21
C GLY A 427 -5.62 -55.22 -0.06
N ASN A 428 -5.26 -56.51 -0.08
CA ASN A 428 -4.72 -57.24 -1.23
C ASN A 428 -3.57 -56.52 -1.99
N GLY A 429 -2.70 -55.78 -1.29
CA GLY A 429 -1.56 -55.08 -1.90
C GLY A 429 -1.83 -53.63 -2.33
N LYS A 430 -3.04 -53.11 -2.12
CA LYS A 430 -3.38 -51.68 -2.30
C LYS A 430 -3.69 -50.99 -0.97
N SER A 431 -3.43 -49.68 -0.93
CA SER A 431 -3.76 -48.80 0.19
C SER A 431 -4.45 -47.51 -0.28
N SER A 432 -5.44 -47.08 0.49
CA SER A 432 -6.10 -45.77 0.33
C SER A 432 -6.09 -45.04 1.67
N ARG A 433 -5.77 -43.75 1.62
CA ARG A 433 -5.55 -42.91 2.80
C ARG A 433 -6.43 -41.67 2.75
N VAL A 434 -7.00 -41.32 3.88
CA VAL A 434 -7.57 -39.99 4.09
C VAL A 434 -6.90 -39.31 5.28
N LEU A 435 -6.61 -38.02 5.12
CA LEU A 435 -6.17 -37.13 6.19
C LEU A 435 -7.34 -36.22 6.57
N VAL A 436 -8.04 -36.59 7.63
CA VAL A 436 -9.19 -35.85 8.17
C VAL A 436 -8.69 -34.73 9.07
N ARG A 437 -9.09 -33.49 8.78
CA ARG A 437 -8.80 -32.32 9.60
C ARG A 437 -10.09 -31.80 10.23
N LYS A 438 -10.11 -31.63 11.55
CA LYS A 438 -11.24 -31.10 12.31
C LYS A 438 -10.80 -29.91 13.16
N GLY A 439 -11.36 -28.73 12.88
CA GLY A 439 -10.99 -27.48 13.54
C GLY A 439 -9.61 -26.95 13.12
N ARG A 440 -9.39 -25.65 13.34
CA ARG A 440 -8.12 -24.97 13.06
C ARG A 440 -8.01 -23.71 13.91
N LEU A 441 -6.83 -23.53 14.51
CA LEU A 441 -6.48 -22.29 15.18
C LEU A 441 -5.88 -21.32 14.17
N HIS A 442 -6.23 -20.05 14.29
CA HIS A 442 -5.66 -18.96 13.51
C HIS A 442 -5.41 -17.75 14.42
N TYR A 443 -4.87 -16.67 13.87
CA TYR A 443 -4.45 -15.54 14.70
C TYR A 443 -4.71 -14.17 14.05
N LEU A 444 -4.89 -13.18 14.92
CA LEU A 444 -4.73 -11.77 14.59
C LEU A 444 -3.34 -11.33 15.08
N VAL A 445 -2.68 -10.43 14.36
CA VAL A 445 -1.38 -9.89 14.77
C VAL A 445 -1.31 -8.38 14.59
N ARG A 446 -0.68 -7.69 15.54
CA ARG A 446 -0.32 -6.27 15.45
C ARG A 446 1.09 -6.00 15.96
N THR A 447 1.68 -4.91 15.53
CA THR A 447 2.99 -4.47 16.01
C THR A 447 2.85 -3.57 17.24
N SER A 448 3.71 -3.76 18.24
CA SER A 448 3.82 -2.94 19.45
C SER A 448 5.29 -2.64 19.76
N VAL A 449 5.55 -1.73 20.71
CA VAL A 449 6.93 -1.45 21.18
C VAL A 449 7.64 -2.66 21.79
N ALA A 450 6.89 -3.65 22.28
CA ALA A 450 7.46 -4.86 22.89
C ALA A 450 7.68 -6.02 21.88
N GLY A 451 7.16 -5.90 20.66
CA GLY A 451 7.17 -6.97 19.65
C GLY A 451 5.84 -7.12 18.92
N GLN A 452 5.66 -8.25 18.24
CA GLN A 452 4.42 -8.62 17.57
C GLN A 452 3.46 -9.28 18.57
N VAL A 453 2.25 -8.72 18.69
CA VAL A 453 1.22 -9.16 19.65
C VAL A 453 0.15 -9.95 18.91
N PHE A 454 -0.07 -11.18 19.36
CA PHE A 454 -0.99 -12.15 18.76
C PHE A 454 -2.26 -12.31 19.58
N THR A 455 -3.37 -12.53 18.89
CA THR A 455 -4.64 -13.01 19.47
C THR A 455 -4.99 -14.31 18.77
N VAL A 456 -5.06 -15.41 19.52
CA VAL A 456 -5.39 -16.72 18.94
C VAL A 456 -6.90 -16.91 18.92
N LEU A 457 -7.41 -17.38 17.79
CA LEU A 457 -8.83 -17.61 17.51
C LEU A 457 -9.06 -19.08 17.12
N ASN A 458 -10.24 -19.61 17.45
CA ASN A 458 -10.71 -20.89 16.92
C ASN A 458 -11.47 -20.72 15.59
N GLU A 459 -11.90 -21.82 15.00
CA GLU A 459 -12.69 -21.86 13.76
C GLU A 459 -14.06 -21.15 13.81
N LYS A 460 -14.54 -20.74 15.00
CA LYS A 460 -15.75 -19.93 15.20
C LYS A 460 -15.44 -18.46 15.48
N ASN A 461 -14.21 -18.03 15.25
CA ASN A 461 -13.70 -16.68 15.55
C ASN A 461 -13.79 -16.31 17.05
N GLU A 462 -13.77 -17.28 17.97
CA GLU A 462 -13.74 -17.04 19.42
C GLU A 462 -12.29 -16.88 19.91
N ILE A 463 -12.06 -15.89 20.79
CA ILE A 463 -10.74 -15.62 21.38
C ILE A 463 -10.43 -16.71 22.40
N LEU A 464 -9.23 -17.27 22.31
CA LEU A 464 -8.72 -18.31 23.20
C LEU A 464 -7.71 -17.69 24.19
N PRO A 465 -8.13 -17.35 25.43
CA PRO A 465 -7.29 -16.59 26.36
C PRO A 465 -6.09 -17.38 26.89
N ASP A 466 -6.17 -18.71 26.92
CA ASP A 466 -5.11 -19.59 27.45
C ASP A 466 -4.28 -20.26 26.34
N ALA A 467 -4.32 -19.70 25.12
CA ALA A 467 -3.54 -20.22 23.99
C ALA A 467 -2.02 -19.96 24.16
N THR A 468 -1.23 -20.81 23.53
CA THR A 468 0.23 -20.65 23.43
C THR A 468 0.68 -20.60 21.98
N LEU A 469 1.83 -19.97 21.75
CA LEU A 469 2.47 -19.88 20.45
C LEU A 469 3.89 -20.40 20.59
N TRP A 470 4.25 -21.40 19.79
CA TRP A 470 5.62 -21.90 19.69
C TRP A 470 6.25 -21.41 18.39
N MET A 471 7.47 -20.84 18.49
CA MET A 471 8.23 -20.34 17.35
C MET A 471 9.73 -20.39 17.66
N SER A 472 10.52 -20.88 16.70
CA SER A 472 11.99 -20.89 16.78
C SER A 472 12.56 -21.50 18.08
N GLY A 473 11.95 -22.59 18.58
CA GLY A 473 12.41 -23.26 19.81
C GLY A 473 11.81 -22.72 21.11
N HIS A 474 11.07 -21.61 21.07
CA HIS A 474 10.52 -20.94 22.24
C HIS A 474 9.00 -21.02 22.27
N GLU A 475 8.45 -21.27 23.47
CA GLU A 475 7.01 -21.18 23.74
C GLU A 475 6.70 -19.83 24.40
N TYR A 476 5.73 -19.13 23.82
CA TYR A 476 5.18 -17.87 24.31
C TYR A 476 3.76 -18.13 24.81
N LYS A 477 3.45 -17.60 26.00
CA LYS A 477 2.15 -17.77 26.67
C LYS A 477 1.34 -16.48 26.61
N ALA A 478 0.02 -16.63 26.58
CA ALA A 478 -0.88 -15.50 26.65
C ALA A 478 -0.82 -14.82 28.03
N ASP A 479 -1.00 -13.50 28.03
CA ASP A 479 -1.15 -12.71 29.24
C ASP A 479 -2.59 -12.73 29.76
N LYS A 480 -2.88 -11.95 30.82
CA LYS A 480 -4.22 -11.86 31.43
C LYS A 480 -5.31 -11.35 30.47
N SER A 481 -4.94 -10.72 29.36
CA SER A 481 -5.85 -10.22 28.33
C SER A 481 -6.05 -11.21 27.18
N GLY A 482 -5.38 -12.37 27.23
CA GLY A 482 -5.40 -13.38 26.16
C GLY A 482 -4.48 -13.03 25.00
N GLU A 483 -3.45 -12.21 25.20
CA GLU A 483 -2.51 -11.77 24.17
C GLU A 483 -1.13 -12.38 24.33
N ILE A 484 -0.52 -12.80 23.22
CA ILE A 484 0.83 -13.38 23.22
C ILE A 484 1.79 -12.37 22.58
N THR A 485 2.80 -11.93 23.32
CA THR A 485 3.81 -11.00 22.79
C THR A 485 5.07 -11.77 22.39
N VAL A 486 5.43 -11.67 21.11
CA VAL A 486 6.66 -12.24 20.54
C VAL A 486 7.64 -11.10 20.26
N PRO A 487 8.84 -11.07 20.87
CA PRO A 487 9.84 -10.04 20.64
C PRO A 487 10.28 -9.95 19.18
N PHE A 488 10.85 -8.80 18.78
CA PHE A 488 11.38 -8.62 17.43
C PHE A 488 12.58 -9.53 17.12
N SER A 489 12.81 -9.77 15.83
CA SER A 489 13.93 -10.58 15.35
C SER A 489 15.10 -9.72 14.87
N ASN A 490 16.33 -10.18 15.13
CA ASN A 490 17.52 -9.69 14.45
C ASN A 490 17.72 -10.32 13.06
N GLN A 491 16.89 -11.30 12.69
CA GLN A 491 16.84 -11.95 11.38
C GLN A 491 15.38 -11.93 10.89
N PRO A 492 14.88 -10.78 10.41
CA PRO A 492 13.50 -10.65 9.95
C PRO A 492 13.24 -11.54 8.73
N GLY A 493 12.03 -12.07 8.63
CA GLY A 493 11.66 -12.95 7.52
C GLY A 493 10.47 -13.85 7.86
N THR A 494 10.10 -14.72 6.93
CA THR A 494 9.04 -15.69 7.17
C THR A 494 9.50 -16.72 8.20
N GLN A 495 8.81 -16.77 9.33
CA GLN A 495 8.99 -17.75 10.40
C GLN A 495 7.78 -18.68 10.47
N ARG A 496 8.04 -19.90 10.94
CA ARG A 496 7.03 -20.94 11.13
C ARG A 496 6.53 -20.88 12.56
N LEU A 497 5.22 -20.94 12.74
CA LEU A 497 4.59 -20.85 14.05
C LEU A 497 3.66 -22.03 14.28
N VAL A 498 3.57 -22.44 15.55
CA VAL A 498 2.63 -23.48 16.01
C VAL A 498 1.76 -22.85 17.08
N LEU A 499 0.47 -22.70 16.79
CA LEU A 499 -0.53 -22.22 17.75
C LEU A 499 -1.07 -23.43 18.49
N CYS A 500 -1.19 -23.37 19.81
CA CYS A 500 -1.70 -24.47 20.61
C CYS A 500 -2.76 -23.99 21.62
N HIS A 501 -3.80 -24.79 21.80
CA HIS A 501 -4.81 -24.59 22.82
C HIS A 501 -5.47 -25.93 23.20
N ALA A 502 -5.52 -26.23 24.50
CA ALA A 502 -6.15 -27.44 25.03
C ALA A 502 -5.72 -28.75 24.34
N GLY A 503 -4.41 -28.92 24.08
CA GLY A 503 -3.83 -30.13 23.51
C GLY A 503 -3.91 -30.24 21.98
N PHE A 504 -4.63 -29.34 21.30
CA PHE A 504 -4.65 -29.24 19.83
C PHE A 504 -3.74 -28.11 19.36
N CYS A 505 -3.01 -28.34 18.26
CA CYS A 505 -2.18 -27.32 17.65
C CYS A 505 -2.46 -27.15 16.15
N SER A 506 -2.20 -25.95 15.62
CA SER A 506 -2.24 -25.65 14.19
C SER A 506 -0.92 -25.03 13.74
N PHE A 507 -0.51 -25.35 12.52
CA PHE A 507 0.69 -24.82 11.89
C PHE A 507 0.36 -23.62 11.00
N ASP A 508 1.17 -22.57 11.09
CA ASP A 508 1.06 -21.42 10.20
C ASP A 508 2.44 -20.77 9.97
N THR A 509 2.47 -19.66 9.23
CA THR A 509 3.65 -18.83 9.06
C THR A 509 3.34 -17.38 9.38
N ILE A 510 4.37 -16.62 9.75
CA ILE A 510 4.30 -15.17 9.94
C ILE A 510 5.53 -14.50 9.31
N THR A 511 5.38 -13.28 8.80
CA THR A 511 6.51 -12.38 8.61
C THR A 511 6.96 -11.81 9.95
N HIS A 512 8.00 -12.41 10.54
CA HIS A 512 8.59 -11.95 11.80
C HIS A 512 9.39 -10.67 11.53
N GLN A 513 9.01 -9.59 12.21
CA GLN A 513 9.57 -8.26 11.97
C GLN A 513 10.85 -8.02 12.79
N SER A 514 11.76 -7.18 12.28
CA SER A 514 12.87 -6.61 13.03
C SER A 514 12.45 -5.35 13.75
N GLU A 515 13.17 -4.90 14.79
CA GLU A 515 12.85 -3.65 15.48
C GLU A 515 13.41 -2.44 14.71
N ASN A 516 12.65 -1.91 13.73
CA ASN A 516 13.09 -0.78 12.90
C ASN A 516 12.30 0.49 13.20
N TYR A 517 12.97 1.46 13.85
CA TYR A 517 12.40 2.79 14.07
C TYR A 517 12.70 3.74 12.92
N THR A 518 11.77 4.64 12.62
CA THR A 518 11.96 5.77 11.71
C THR A 518 11.30 7.00 12.30
N LEU A 519 12.06 8.09 12.41
CA LEU A 519 11.54 9.40 12.81
C LEU A 519 11.20 10.19 11.55
N ARG A 520 9.97 10.69 11.47
CA ARG A 520 9.52 11.66 10.47
C ARG A 520 9.14 12.95 11.18
N ALA A 521 9.24 14.08 10.49
CA ALA A 521 8.76 15.35 10.99
C ALA A 521 8.38 16.28 9.84
N GLY A 522 7.23 16.95 9.96
CA GLY A 522 6.89 18.12 9.14
C GLY A 522 7.44 19.38 9.80
N PHE A 523 8.05 20.26 9.00
CA PHE A 523 8.64 21.52 9.48
C PHE A 523 8.00 22.68 8.72
N TYR A 524 7.26 23.54 9.42
CA TYR A 524 6.59 24.66 8.77
C TYR A 524 6.94 25.99 9.42
N VAL A 525 7.34 26.94 8.60
CA VAL A 525 7.45 28.36 8.96
C VAL A 525 6.79 29.17 7.85
N ASP A 526 5.93 30.13 8.22
CA ASP A 526 5.32 30.99 7.22
C ASP A 526 6.37 31.92 6.60
N ARG A 527 6.33 32.05 5.26
CA ARG A 527 7.33 32.82 4.51
C ARG A 527 7.23 34.32 4.77
N GLU A 528 6.03 34.86 4.94
CA GLU A 528 5.78 36.28 5.22
C GLU A 528 6.11 36.64 6.68
N ALA A 529 6.26 35.65 7.57
CA ALA A 529 6.80 35.86 8.91
C ALA A 529 8.34 35.96 8.96
N LEU A 530 9.05 35.50 7.92
CA LEU A 530 10.52 35.52 7.85
C LEU A 530 11.08 36.90 7.46
N LEU A 531 10.68 37.94 8.17
CA LEU A 531 11.17 39.30 7.99
C LEU A 531 12.40 39.57 8.87
N LYS A 532 13.41 40.25 8.32
CA LYS A 532 14.68 40.50 9.01
C LYS A 532 14.47 41.03 10.43
N ARG A 533 15.20 40.44 11.38
CA ARG A 533 15.26 40.82 12.81
C ARG A 533 13.94 40.69 13.58
N ARG A 534 12.87 40.15 12.99
CA ARG A 534 11.62 39.85 13.69
C ARG A 534 11.70 38.49 14.40
N MET A 535 10.83 38.28 15.39
CA MET A 535 10.61 36.97 16.00
C MET A 535 9.61 36.19 15.15
N VAL A 536 9.87 34.90 14.95
CA VAL A 536 9.02 34.01 14.13
C VAL A 536 8.81 32.69 14.87
N LYS A 537 7.68 32.03 14.58
CA LYS A 537 7.30 30.70 15.05
C LYS A 537 7.51 29.66 13.94
N LEU A 538 8.27 28.63 14.24
CA LEU A 538 8.38 27.41 13.44
C LEU A 538 7.57 26.30 14.11
N LEU A 539 6.72 25.62 13.34
CA LEU A 539 5.94 24.47 13.78
C LEU A 539 6.69 23.19 13.43
N LEU A 540 6.75 22.29 14.41
CA LEU A 540 7.34 20.96 14.29
C LEU A 540 6.27 19.92 14.60
N ARG A 541 5.97 19.05 13.62
CA ARG A 541 5.04 17.93 13.76
C ARG A 541 5.79 16.59 13.61
N PRO A 542 6.21 15.95 14.72
CA PRO A 542 6.94 14.68 14.68
C PRO A 542 6.03 13.46 14.54
N GLN A 543 6.57 12.36 14.00
CA GLN A 543 5.97 11.02 14.03
C GLN A 543 7.08 9.98 14.20
N LEU A 544 6.90 9.06 15.14
CA LEU A 544 7.75 7.89 15.28
C LEU A 544 7.03 6.66 14.72
N LEU A 545 7.69 5.97 13.81
CA LEU A 545 7.22 4.73 13.23
C LEU A 545 8.10 3.58 13.72
N LEU A 546 7.49 2.44 14.06
CA LEU A 546 8.13 1.16 14.30
C LEU A 546 7.54 0.15 13.31
N ASN A 547 8.35 -0.33 12.36
CA ASN A 547 7.89 -1.18 11.25
C ASN A 547 6.60 -0.66 10.62
N SER A 548 6.60 0.62 10.21
CA SER A 548 5.44 1.26 9.57
C SER A 548 4.22 1.49 10.47
N THR A 549 4.29 1.14 11.76
CA THR A 549 3.24 1.39 12.76
C THR A 549 3.58 2.63 13.58
N THR A 550 2.64 3.56 13.74
CA THR A 550 2.86 4.73 14.62
C THR A 550 2.99 4.28 16.08
N VAL A 551 4.03 4.74 16.76
CA VAL A 551 4.30 4.45 18.18
C VAL A 551 4.44 5.75 18.99
N PRO A 552 4.25 5.69 20.33
CA PRO A 552 4.34 6.87 21.19
C PRO A 552 5.72 7.54 21.10
N LEU A 553 5.76 8.88 21.21
CA LEU A 553 6.98 9.69 21.11
C LEU A 553 7.77 9.68 22.42
N GLU A 554 7.14 9.27 23.51
CA GLU A 554 7.69 9.17 24.87
C GLU A 554 8.83 8.15 24.97
N VAL A 555 8.97 7.27 23.98
CA VAL A 555 10.11 6.33 23.88
C VAL A 555 11.39 7.02 23.38
N LEU A 556 11.30 8.26 22.89
CA LEU A 556 12.44 9.06 22.44
C LEU A 556 13.17 9.70 23.62
N GLU A 557 14.47 9.48 23.68
CA GLU A 557 15.40 10.09 24.63
C GLU A 557 16.29 11.12 23.90
N ASN A 558 16.91 12.05 24.63
CA ASN A 558 17.90 13.00 24.09
C ASN A 558 17.42 13.77 22.85
N VAL A 559 16.17 14.25 22.86
CA VAL A 559 15.59 15.03 21.77
C VAL A 559 16.31 16.37 21.64
N GLN A 560 16.76 16.69 20.43
CA GLN A 560 17.39 17.96 20.06
C GLN A 560 16.85 18.46 18.74
N PHE A 561 16.57 19.76 18.67
CA PHE A 561 16.26 20.44 17.42
C PHE A 561 17.38 21.41 17.06
N ARG A 562 17.91 21.31 15.84
CA ARG A 562 18.96 22.17 15.32
C ARG A 562 18.39 23.04 14.22
N LEU A 563 18.59 24.35 14.37
CA LEU A 563 18.28 25.37 13.37
C LEU A 563 19.59 25.96 12.87
N THR A 564 19.88 25.83 11.59
CA THR A 564 21.01 26.49 10.94
C THR A 564 20.50 27.54 9.98
N SER A 565 20.91 28.79 10.18
CA SER A 565 20.62 29.90 9.30
C SER A 565 21.87 30.32 8.54
N THR A 566 21.76 30.49 7.22
CA THR A 566 22.86 30.95 6.37
C THR A 566 22.50 32.30 5.75
N ASP A 567 23.40 33.27 5.89
CA ASP A 567 23.23 34.59 5.30
C ASP A 567 23.67 34.65 3.84
N TYR A 568 23.41 35.79 3.19
CA TYR A 568 23.82 36.06 1.81
C TYR A 568 25.32 35.88 1.52
N THR A 569 26.18 36.11 2.52
CA THR A 569 27.64 35.97 2.38
C THR A 569 28.13 34.54 2.61
N GLY A 570 27.22 33.59 2.86
CA GLY A 570 27.52 32.19 3.12
C GLY A 570 27.88 31.90 4.58
N VAL A 571 27.78 32.89 5.48
CA VAL A 571 28.07 32.70 6.90
C VAL A 571 26.89 31.97 7.55
N SER A 572 27.18 30.84 8.18
CA SER A 572 26.17 30.00 8.83
C SER A 572 26.26 30.10 10.35
N THR A 573 25.09 30.23 10.99
CA THR A 573 24.93 30.22 12.44
C THR A 573 23.98 29.09 12.82
N THR A 574 24.35 28.30 13.82
CA THR A 574 23.53 27.17 14.28
C THR A 574 23.12 27.36 15.72
N LYS A 575 21.81 27.25 15.98
CA LYS A 575 21.23 27.16 17.31
C LYS A 575 20.72 25.74 17.55
N VAL A 576 21.02 25.20 18.72
CA VAL A 576 20.54 23.88 19.16
C VAL A 576 19.61 24.11 20.35
N PHE A 577 18.41 23.54 20.26
CA PHE A 577 17.37 23.55 21.28
C PHE A 577 17.28 22.13 21.85
N SER A 578 17.15 21.98 23.16
CA SER A 578 17.07 20.68 23.84
C SER A 578 16.36 20.79 25.19
N GLY A 579 16.05 19.63 25.80
CA GLY A 579 15.40 19.58 27.10
C GLY A 579 14.00 20.20 27.06
N ASP A 580 13.71 21.12 28.00
CA ASP A 580 12.40 21.76 28.09
C ASP A 580 12.05 22.66 26.90
N GLU A 581 13.03 23.07 26.09
CA GLU A 581 12.80 23.89 24.88
C GLU A 581 12.20 23.11 23.71
N VAL A 582 12.27 21.77 23.72
CA VAL A 582 11.78 20.91 22.64
C VAL A 582 11.02 19.72 23.23
N LYS A 583 9.76 19.97 23.60
CA LYS A 583 8.84 18.91 24.05
C LYS A 583 7.98 18.44 22.89
N LEU A 584 8.13 17.17 22.53
CA LEU A 584 7.31 16.53 21.51
C LEU A 584 6.02 16.03 22.16
N LYS A 585 4.87 16.37 21.58
CA LYS A 585 3.54 15.95 22.04
C LYS A 585 2.68 15.50 20.86
N HIS A 586 1.60 14.79 21.14
CA HIS A 586 0.66 14.31 20.13
C HIS A 586 -0.53 15.25 19.95
N ASP A 587 -0.89 16.02 20.99
CA ASP A 587 -2.07 16.88 21.02
C ASP A 587 -1.77 18.36 20.70
N GLU A 588 -0.51 18.70 20.46
CA GLU A 588 -0.06 20.03 20.00
C GLU A 588 1.22 19.91 19.16
N GLU A 589 1.37 20.82 18.19
CA GLU A 589 2.61 21.03 17.46
C GLU A 589 3.64 21.70 18.39
N THR A 590 4.87 21.19 18.36
CA THR A 590 5.99 21.84 19.05
C THR A 590 6.32 23.15 18.33
N VAL A 591 6.32 24.27 19.05
CA VAL A 591 6.60 25.60 18.50
C VAL A 591 8.02 26.03 18.88
N ILE A 592 8.86 26.31 17.89
CA ILE A 592 10.21 26.85 18.07
C ILE A 592 10.23 28.31 17.69
N GLU A 593 10.59 29.17 18.64
CA GLU A 593 10.74 30.61 18.41
C GLU A 593 12.19 31.00 18.19
N PHE A 594 12.44 31.77 17.12
CA PHE A 594 13.75 32.34 16.85
C PHE A 594 13.64 33.72 16.22
N ARG A 595 14.73 34.48 16.31
CA ARG A 595 14.86 35.78 15.65
C ARG A 595 15.46 35.60 14.27
N VAL A 596 14.79 36.11 13.24
CA VAL A 596 15.26 36.04 11.85
C VAL A 596 16.56 36.84 11.71
N PRO A 597 17.68 36.21 11.30
CA PRO A 597 18.92 36.93 11.04
C PRO A 597 18.79 37.93 9.90
N ASP A 598 19.64 38.95 9.90
CA ASP A 598 19.72 39.88 8.77
C ASP A 598 20.29 39.17 7.52
N ARG A 599 19.79 39.53 6.33
CA ARG A 599 20.23 38.95 5.04
C ARG A 599 20.15 37.41 4.98
N LEU A 600 19.15 36.82 5.63
CA LEU A 600 18.90 35.38 5.61
C LEU A 600 18.63 34.90 4.18
N THR A 601 19.29 33.82 3.75
CA THR A 601 19.02 33.20 2.43
C THR A 601 18.67 31.71 2.50
N ASN A 602 18.96 31.05 3.63
CA ASN A 602 18.70 29.63 3.81
C ASN A 602 18.48 29.29 5.29
N LEU A 603 17.50 28.42 5.56
CA LEU A 603 17.25 27.79 6.86
C LEU A 603 17.30 26.28 6.69
N GLN A 604 17.99 25.60 7.62
CA GLN A 604 18.02 24.14 7.71
C GLN A 604 17.53 23.71 9.09
N TYR A 605 16.68 22.71 9.09
CA TYR A 605 16.04 22.11 10.26
C TYR A 605 16.56 20.70 10.44
N ALA A 606 16.90 20.31 11.66
CA ALA A 606 17.18 18.92 11.98
C ALA A 606 16.66 18.58 13.38
N LEU A 607 15.67 17.69 13.44
CA LEU A 607 15.24 17.01 14.65
C LEU A 607 16.06 15.72 14.79
N THR A 608 16.76 15.56 15.91
CA THR A 608 17.48 14.34 16.26
C THR A 608 16.99 13.82 17.59
N ALA A 609 16.79 12.51 17.70
CA ALA A 609 16.41 11.86 18.95
C ALA A 609 17.05 10.48 19.03
N GLN A 610 17.12 9.92 20.22
CA GLN A 610 17.63 8.58 20.47
C GLN A 610 16.50 7.65 20.89
N VAL A 611 16.56 6.39 20.50
CA VAL A 611 15.65 5.34 20.99
C VAL A 611 16.46 4.09 21.33
N LYS A 612 16.06 3.41 22.40
CA LYS A 612 16.65 2.12 22.79
C LYS A 612 16.07 1.03 21.90
N ASN A 613 16.91 0.45 21.04
CA ASN A 613 16.56 -0.74 20.28
C ASN A 613 16.75 -1.96 21.19
N LEU A 614 15.66 -2.55 21.64
CA LEU A 614 15.67 -3.63 22.62
C LEU A 614 16.21 -4.93 22.01
N SER A 615 15.85 -5.24 20.76
CA SER A 615 16.26 -6.42 20.00
C SER A 615 17.77 -6.48 19.78
N GLN A 616 18.41 -5.33 19.55
CA GLN A 616 19.86 -5.22 19.32
C GLN A 616 20.65 -4.79 20.56
N GLY A 617 19.98 -4.48 21.68
CA GLY A 617 20.62 -4.02 22.91
C GLY A 617 21.43 -2.73 22.74
N LYS A 618 21.03 -1.84 21.82
CA LYS A 618 21.78 -0.62 21.50
C LYS A 618 20.88 0.60 21.38
N THR A 619 21.42 1.77 21.72
CA THR A 619 20.75 3.03 21.43
C THR A 619 21.02 3.43 19.99
N ILE A 620 19.97 3.73 19.23
CA ILE A 620 20.07 4.26 17.86
C ILE A 620 19.70 5.74 17.86
N THR A 621 20.38 6.52 17.02
CA THR A 621 20.04 7.93 16.79
C THR A 621 19.20 8.01 15.52
N LEU A 622 18.04 8.63 15.62
CA LEU A 622 17.12 8.92 14.53
C LEU A 622 17.22 10.41 14.20
N SER A 623 17.01 10.74 12.93
CA SER A 623 16.97 12.13 12.47
C SER A 623 15.88 12.34 11.42
N ALA A 624 15.28 13.53 11.47
CA ALA A 624 14.44 14.09 10.42
C ALA A 624 14.90 15.53 10.18
N GLY A 625 14.90 16.00 8.95
CA GLY A 625 15.33 17.36 8.65
C GLY A 625 14.86 17.82 7.28
N ASP A 626 14.83 19.13 7.12
CA ASP A 626 14.41 19.79 5.90
C ASP A 626 15.11 21.16 5.78
N ALA A 627 14.98 21.83 4.63
CA ALA A 627 15.58 23.12 4.39
C ALA A 627 14.76 23.98 3.43
N VAL A 628 14.73 25.29 3.70
CA VAL A 628 14.11 26.28 2.82
C VAL A 628 15.09 27.36 2.41
N GLN A 629 14.97 27.80 1.16
CA GLN A 629 15.72 28.92 0.61
C GLN A 629 14.76 30.09 0.38
N LEU A 630 15.22 31.30 0.71
CA LEU A 630 14.44 32.54 0.56
C LEU A 630 15.32 33.72 0.13
N ASN A 631 14.71 34.83 -0.27
CA ASN A 631 15.40 36.05 -0.69
C ASN A 631 16.43 35.82 -1.81
N GLN A 632 16.20 34.88 -2.74
CA GLN A 632 17.21 34.54 -3.75
C GLN A 632 17.47 35.66 -4.75
N ILE A 633 16.55 36.62 -4.90
CA ILE A 633 16.76 37.86 -5.68
C ILE A 633 18.03 38.60 -5.25
N ASP A 634 18.44 38.53 -3.98
CA ASP A 634 19.65 39.18 -3.48
C ASP A 634 20.94 38.62 -4.09
N LYS A 635 20.90 37.39 -4.62
CA LYS A 635 22.00 36.72 -5.33
C LYS A 635 22.06 37.03 -6.82
N THR A 636 21.18 37.90 -7.30
CA THR A 636 21.07 38.24 -8.72
C THR A 636 21.20 39.75 -8.92
N GLU A 637 21.41 40.16 -10.17
CA GLU A 637 21.36 41.56 -10.60
C GLU A 637 19.91 42.09 -10.78
N LYS A 638 18.89 41.24 -10.58
CA LYS A 638 17.50 41.60 -10.81
C LYS A 638 17.02 42.55 -9.70
N THR A 639 16.21 43.53 -10.10
CA THR A 639 15.67 44.58 -9.22
C THR A 639 14.15 44.57 -9.10
N GLU A 640 13.48 43.71 -9.86
CA GLU A 640 12.02 43.54 -9.85
C GLU A 640 11.63 42.14 -9.39
N GLN A 641 10.43 42.00 -8.84
CA GLN A 641 9.88 40.75 -8.32
C GLN A 641 8.37 40.68 -8.56
N LEU A 642 7.88 39.47 -8.79
CA LEU A 642 6.50 39.16 -9.09
C LEU A 642 5.85 38.46 -7.89
N MET A 643 4.64 38.88 -7.52
CA MET A 643 3.92 38.34 -6.36
C MET A 643 2.44 38.19 -6.67
N ILE A 644 1.80 37.11 -6.23
CA ILE A 644 0.36 36.89 -6.39
C ILE A 644 -0.37 37.02 -5.05
N ALA A 645 -1.57 37.59 -5.08
CA ALA A 645 -2.47 37.61 -3.94
C ALA A 645 -3.92 37.26 -4.35
N HIS A 646 -4.68 36.66 -3.44
CA HIS A 646 -6.11 36.39 -3.55
C HIS A 646 -6.89 37.31 -2.60
N VAL A 647 -7.67 38.22 -3.16
CA VAL A 647 -8.32 39.31 -2.43
C VAL A 647 -9.79 39.39 -2.82
N GLY A 648 -10.68 39.28 -1.85
CA GLY A 648 -12.13 39.38 -2.10
C GLY A 648 -12.66 38.43 -3.18
N GLY A 649 -12.07 37.24 -3.32
CA GLY A 649 -12.41 36.27 -4.36
C GLY A 649 -11.68 36.43 -5.70
N GLU A 650 -10.89 37.49 -5.90
CA GLU A 650 -10.16 37.77 -7.13
C GLU A 650 -8.64 37.63 -6.96
N TYR A 651 -7.95 37.21 -8.02
CA TYR A 651 -6.49 37.14 -8.05
C TYR A 651 -5.89 38.41 -8.64
N LEU A 652 -4.82 38.89 -8.03
CA LEU A 652 -4.01 40.00 -8.51
C LEU A 652 -2.54 39.61 -8.51
N VAL A 653 -1.80 40.08 -9.52
CA VAL A 653 -0.34 39.96 -9.57
C VAL A 653 0.26 41.35 -9.43
N SER A 654 1.25 41.49 -8.55
CA SER A 654 2.01 42.72 -8.35
C SER A 654 3.41 42.54 -8.95
N LEU A 655 3.86 43.53 -9.72
CA LEU A 655 5.26 43.69 -10.09
C LEU A 655 5.83 44.86 -9.28
N LEU A 656 6.72 44.54 -8.36
CA LEU A 656 7.31 45.49 -7.43
C LEU A 656 8.83 45.49 -7.58
N GLY A 657 9.47 46.59 -7.20
CA GLY A 657 10.90 46.59 -6.96
C GLY A 657 11.26 45.91 -5.64
N LYS A 658 12.56 45.74 -5.38
CA LYS A 658 13.08 45.12 -4.14
C LYS A 658 12.68 45.87 -2.87
N THR A 659 12.33 47.15 -2.97
CA THR A 659 11.91 47.98 -1.83
C THR A 659 10.39 48.09 -1.70
N GLY A 660 9.64 47.32 -2.49
CA GLY A 660 8.18 47.33 -2.50
C GLY A 660 7.57 48.47 -3.35
N GLU A 661 8.41 49.24 -4.05
CA GLU A 661 7.94 50.30 -4.95
C GLU A 661 7.20 49.72 -6.15
N ALA A 662 6.08 50.35 -6.54
CA ALA A 662 5.31 49.94 -7.70
C ALA A 662 6.09 50.18 -9.00
N LEU A 663 6.05 49.21 -9.91
CA LEU A 663 6.60 49.33 -11.26
C LEU A 663 5.46 49.45 -12.29
N PRO A 664 4.96 50.66 -12.59
CA PRO A 664 3.84 50.87 -13.50
C PRO A 664 4.26 50.76 -14.98
N ASP A 665 3.27 50.61 -15.85
CA ASP A 665 3.43 50.60 -17.31
C ASP A 665 4.43 49.51 -17.81
N ARG A 666 4.50 48.36 -17.11
CA ARG A 666 5.39 47.23 -17.46
C ARG A 666 4.61 46.06 -18.05
N ALA A 667 5.06 45.57 -19.20
CA ALA A 667 4.47 44.41 -19.86
C ALA A 667 4.89 43.08 -19.20
N VAL A 668 3.92 42.35 -18.64
CA VAL A 668 4.10 41.01 -18.05
C VAL A 668 3.42 39.97 -18.93
N ARG A 669 4.17 38.92 -19.29
CA ARG A 669 3.66 37.79 -20.06
C ARG A 669 3.12 36.72 -19.11
N PHE A 670 1.92 36.23 -19.37
CA PHE A 670 1.27 35.17 -18.61
C PHE A 670 1.10 33.92 -19.47
N ALA A 671 1.38 32.77 -18.87
CA ALA A 671 0.96 31.45 -19.35
C ALA A 671 0.01 30.84 -18.30
N ILE A 672 -1.27 30.74 -18.63
CA ILE A 672 -2.34 30.33 -17.69
C ILE A 672 -2.79 28.91 -18.04
N LYS A 673 -2.59 27.96 -17.13
CA LYS A 673 -2.91 26.54 -17.33
C LYS A 673 -4.27 26.19 -16.72
N HIS A 674 -5.24 25.90 -17.58
CA HIS A 674 -6.56 25.39 -17.16
C HIS A 674 -6.53 23.86 -16.99
N LYS A 675 -7.27 23.33 -16.00
CA LYS A 675 -7.28 21.91 -15.64
C LYS A 675 -7.77 20.98 -16.74
N ASP A 676 -8.69 21.44 -17.58
CA ASP A 676 -9.35 20.67 -18.65
C ASP A 676 -8.63 20.72 -20.01
N PHE A 677 -7.62 21.58 -20.20
CA PHE A 677 -7.03 21.86 -21.52
C PHE A 677 -5.51 21.75 -21.51
N ARG A 678 -4.94 21.06 -22.50
CA ARG A 678 -3.48 20.81 -22.56
C ARG A 678 -2.67 22.08 -22.77
N GLN A 679 -3.09 22.92 -23.72
CA GLN A 679 -2.40 24.14 -24.07
C GLN A 679 -2.73 25.26 -23.06
N PRO A 680 -1.72 25.95 -22.50
CA PRO A 680 -1.96 27.12 -21.68
C PRO A 680 -2.43 28.31 -22.53
N LEU A 681 -3.20 29.22 -21.93
CA LEU A 681 -3.50 30.52 -22.52
C LEU A 681 -2.29 31.44 -22.32
N ASN A 682 -1.69 31.90 -23.42
CA ASN A 682 -0.62 32.90 -23.38
C ASN A 682 -1.19 34.30 -23.66
N ILE A 683 -0.91 35.27 -22.80
CA ILE A 683 -1.36 36.66 -22.93
C ILE A 683 -0.34 37.63 -22.33
N SER A 684 -0.25 38.86 -22.84
CA SER A 684 0.53 39.93 -22.22
C SER A 684 -0.41 40.97 -21.63
N LEU A 685 -0.18 41.36 -20.38
CA LEU A 685 -0.90 42.41 -19.67
C LEU A 685 0.10 43.46 -19.18
N GLU A 686 -0.35 44.66 -18.88
CA GLU A 686 0.51 45.71 -18.28
C GLU A 686 0.14 46.02 -16.84
N THR A 687 1.13 46.44 -16.06
CA THR A 687 0.91 46.89 -14.69
C THR A 687 0.24 48.27 -14.65
N ASP A 688 -0.74 48.43 -13.76
CA ASP A 688 -1.38 49.71 -13.49
C ASP A 688 -0.45 50.68 -12.72
N PRO A 689 -0.86 51.94 -12.43
CA PRO A 689 -0.04 52.90 -11.67
C PRO A 689 0.43 52.40 -10.29
N GLN A 690 -0.22 51.39 -9.73
CA GLN A 690 0.10 50.77 -8.45
C GLN A 690 0.94 49.48 -8.61
N GLY A 691 1.32 49.12 -9.84
CA GLY A 691 2.11 47.94 -10.15
C GLY A 691 1.29 46.65 -10.26
N PHE A 692 -0.05 46.73 -10.38
CA PHE A 692 -0.93 45.56 -10.37
C PHE A 692 -1.45 45.15 -11.74
N ILE A 693 -1.72 43.86 -11.84
CA ILE A 693 -2.43 43.23 -12.94
C ILE A 693 -3.59 42.44 -12.34
N ARG A 694 -4.82 42.77 -12.74
CA ARG A 694 -6.02 42.11 -12.21
C ARG A 694 -6.32 40.86 -13.02
N LEU A 695 -6.23 39.69 -12.40
CA LEU A 695 -6.54 38.42 -13.07
C LEU A 695 -8.01 37.99 -12.88
N GLY A 696 -8.72 38.57 -11.91
CA GLY A 696 -10.12 38.24 -11.62
C GLY A 696 -10.26 36.85 -11.01
N GLN A 697 -11.37 36.17 -11.25
CA GLN A 697 -11.58 34.80 -10.75
C GLN A 697 -10.85 33.79 -11.65
N LEU A 698 -10.06 32.90 -11.05
CA LEU A 698 -9.31 31.90 -11.79
C LEU A 698 -9.96 30.51 -11.71
N ALA A 699 -11.27 30.46 -11.92
CA ALA A 699 -12.04 29.22 -11.85
C ALA A 699 -11.51 28.17 -12.86
N GLY A 700 -11.14 26.98 -12.36
CA GLY A 700 -10.63 25.89 -13.19
C GLY A 700 -9.17 26.03 -13.64
N ILE A 701 -8.46 27.08 -13.20
CA ILE A 701 -7.03 27.23 -13.44
C ILE A 701 -6.25 26.45 -12.38
N GLN A 702 -5.26 25.66 -12.80
CA GLN A 702 -4.39 24.90 -11.89
C GLN A 702 -3.18 25.71 -11.48
N HIS A 703 -2.55 26.36 -12.45
CA HIS A 703 -1.38 27.19 -12.22
C HIS A 703 -1.26 28.27 -13.29
N LEU A 704 -0.50 29.31 -12.95
CA LEU A 704 -0.09 30.33 -13.90
C LEU A 704 1.38 30.66 -13.74
N THR A 705 1.98 31.08 -14.84
CA THR A 705 3.35 31.56 -14.89
C THR A 705 3.36 32.98 -15.39
N ALA A 706 4.02 33.88 -14.67
CA ALA A 706 4.21 35.27 -15.06
C ALA A 706 5.69 35.50 -15.37
N THR A 707 5.97 36.29 -16.41
CA THR A 707 7.33 36.67 -16.81
C THR A 707 7.41 38.17 -17.02
N SER A 708 8.29 38.82 -16.26
CA SER A 708 8.52 40.26 -16.30
C SER A 708 9.41 40.68 -17.48
N PRO A 709 9.52 41.99 -17.79
CA PRO A 709 10.39 42.49 -18.85
C PRO A 709 11.87 42.13 -18.67
N HIS A 710 12.39 42.13 -17.44
CA HIS A 710 13.78 41.76 -17.17
C HIS A 710 13.98 40.25 -17.00
N GLY A 711 12.99 39.43 -17.37
CA GLY A 711 13.09 37.97 -17.40
C GLY A 711 12.96 37.30 -16.03
N VAL A 712 12.41 37.99 -15.02
CA VAL A 712 11.99 37.34 -13.77
C VAL A 712 10.75 36.52 -14.07
N GLN A 713 10.79 35.24 -13.73
CA GLN A 713 9.71 34.30 -14.00
C GLN A 713 9.27 33.64 -12.71
N GLU A 714 7.98 33.74 -12.41
CA GLU A 714 7.35 33.10 -11.26
C GLU A 714 6.22 32.18 -11.70
N LYS A 715 6.10 31.03 -11.04
CA LYS A 715 5.01 30.08 -11.24
C LYS A 715 4.28 29.87 -9.91
N TRP A 716 2.96 30.00 -9.93
CA TRP A 716 2.10 29.69 -8.79
C TRP A 716 1.11 28.60 -9.16
N ASP A 717 1.11 27.51 -8.38
CA ASP A 717 -0.01 26.58 -8.34
C ASP A 717 -1.08 27.20 -7.43
N LEU A 718 -2.32 27.34 -7.92
CA LEU A 718 -3.36 28.03 -7.16
C LEU A 718 -3.75 27.22 -5.93
N ILE A 719 -4.00 27.92 -4.82
CA ILE A 719 -4.36 27.30 -3.56
C ILE A 719 -5.74 26.64 -3.69
N GLU A 720 -5.81 25.36 -3.34
CA GLU A 720 -7.04 24.57 -3.29
C GLU A 720 -7.27 24.03 -1.88
N ASP A 721 -8.53 23.83 -1.50
CA ASP A 721 -8.91 23.13 -0.28
C ASP A 721 -8.55 21.64 -0.38
N ARG A 722 -7.96 21.07 0.67
CA ARG A 722 -7.37 19.71 0.62
C ARG A 722 -7.64 18.91 1.88
N HIS A 723 -7.66 17.59 1.74
CA HIS A 723 -7.81 16.62 2.82
C HIS A 723 -6.85 15.45 2.61
N THR A 724 -6.39 14.82 3.68
CA THR A 724 -5.63 13.56 3.61
C THR A 724 -6.57 12.35 3.70
N HIS A 725 -6.55 11.49 2.69
CA HIS A 725 -7.33 10.25 2.70
C HIS A 725 -6.45 9.01 2.87
N PRO A 726 -6.89 8.01 3.64
CA PRO A 726 -6.26 6.69 3.62
C PRO A 726 -6.54 6.00 2.29
N ARG A 727 -5.67 5.06 1.92
CA ARG A 727 -5.89 4.22 0.74
C ARG A 727 -6.97 3.18 0.98
N TYR A 728 -7.05 2.63 2.19
CA TYR A 728 -8.03 1.61 2.57
C TYR A 728 -8.93 2.07 3.71
N ARG A 729 -10.23 1.83 3.56
CA ARG A 729 -11.22 1.88 4.64
C ARG A 729 -11.92 0.53 4.73
N HIS A 730 -11.92 -0.06 5.92
CA HIS A 730 -12.60 -1.32 6.19
C HIS A 730 -13.90 -1.08 6.96
N GLY A 731 -14.92 -1.89 6.70
CA GLY A 731 -16.22 -1.76 7.32
C GLY A 731 -16.91 -3.10 7.59
N GLN A 732 -17.90 -3.05 8.47
CA GLN A 732 -18.83 -4.14 8.73
C GLN A 732 -20.10 -3.93 7.89
N VAL A 733 -20.67 -5.00 7.33
CA VAL A 733 -21.98 -4.94 6.66
C VAL A 733 -23.02 -4.25 7.56
N GLY A 734 -23.78 -3.32 6.99
CA GLY A 734 -24.81 -2.55 7.68
C GLY A 734 -24.30 -1.32 8.45
N ARG A 735 -23.00 -1.16 8.68
CA ARG A 735 -22.44 0.07 9.26
C ARG A 735 -22.06 1.08 8.17
N PRO A 736 -22.34 2.37 8.36
CA PRO A 736 -21.92 3.42 7.44
C PRO A 736 -20.39 3.55 7.41
N LEU A 737 -19.85 3.85 6.23
CA LEU A 737 -18.46 4.27 6.05
C LEU A 737 -18.41 5.75 5.70
N GLU A 738 -17.65 6.52 6.47
CA GLU A 738 -17.51 7.97 6.30
C GLU A 738 -16.16 8.33 5.66
N ILE A 739 -16.21 9.21 4.66
CA ILE A 739 -15.06 9.76 3.95
C ILE A 739 -15.24 11.28 3.87
N ALA A 740 -14.22 12.07 4.24
CA ALA A 740 -14.30 13.52 4.04
C ALA A 740 -14.26 13.86 2.55
N LEU A 741 -14.98 14.91 2.15
CA LEU A 741 -15.00 15.39 0.76
C LEU A 741 -14.90 16.91 0.75
N MET A 742 -13.91 17.42 0.01
CA MET A 742 -13.78 18.84 -0.28
C MET A 742 -14.79 19.26 -1.34
N THR A 743 -15.93 19.77 -0.89
CA THR A 743 -16.98 20.28 -1.75
C THR A 743 -17.90 21.21 -0.97
N ASP A 744 -18.50 22.16 -1.68
CA ASP A 744 -19.58 22.99 -1.18
C ASP A 744 -20.96 22.50 -1.69
N GLU A 745 -20.97 21.41 -2.46
CA GLU A 745 -22.21 20.79 -2.93
C GLU A 745 -23.00 20.18 -1.75
N PRO A 746 -24.33 20.35 -1.71
CA PRO A 746 -25.16 19.80 -0.64
C PRO A 746 -25.41 18.29 -0.78
N LYS A 747 -25.07 17.70 -1.94
CA LYS A 747 -25.28 16.29 -2.27
C LYS A 747 -24.15 15.74 -3.15
N PRO A 748 -23.93 14.41 -3.18
CA PRO A 748 -22.96 13.81 -4.09
C PRO A 748 -23.31 14.09 -5.57
N ILE A 749 -22.32 14.48 -6.38
CA ILE A 749 -22.46 14.68 -7.83
C ILE A 749 -21.45 13.86 -8.64
N ARG A 750 -21.85 13.41 -9.83
CA ARG A 750 -21.08 12.50 -10.70
C ARG A 750 -19.82 13.14 -11.27
N GLU A 751 -19.83 14.46 -11.38
CA GLU A 751 -18.71 15.29 -11.83
C GLU A 751 -17.57 15.30 -10.81
N GLN A 752 -17.85 15.00 -9.53
CA GLN A 752 -16.85 14.98 -8.46
C GLN A 752 -16.49 13.56 -8.00
N LEU A 753 -17.39 12.59 -8.20
CA LEU A 753 -17.28 11.27 -7.56
C LEU A 753 -17.59 10.12 -8.52
N SER A 754 -16.89 9.01 -8.33
CA SER A 754 -17.20 7.71 -8.95
C SER A 754 -17.12 6.61 -7.90
N PHE A 755 -18.15 5.78 -7.75
CA PHE A 755 -18.16 4.74 -6.72
C PHE A 755 -18.63 3.41 -7.29
N LEU A 756 -17.69 2.49 -7.44
CA LEU A 756 -17.88 1.24 -8.17
C LEU A 756 -17.48 0.03 -7.31
N GLU A 757 -18.24 -1.06 -7.39
CA GLU A 757 -17.89 -2.36 -6.83
C GLU A 757 -16.80 -3.02 -7.68
N LEU A 758 -15.85 -3.66 -7.00
CA LEU A 758 -14.78 -4.44 -7.60
C LEU A 758 -15.07 -5.94 -7.48
N ARG A 759 -14.88 -6.66 -8.59
CA ARG A 759 -14.77 -8.12 -8.61
C ARG A 759 -13.60 -8.50 -9.50
N ALA A 760 -12.77 -9.42 -9.04
CA ALA A 760 -11.62 -9.91 -9.81
C ALA A 760 -10.68 -8.79 -10.31
N GLY A 761 -10.53 -7.71 -9.53
CA GLY A 761 -9.70 -6.56 -9.93
C GLY A 761 -10.29 -5.67 -11.03
N THR A 762 -11.55 -5.83 -11.41
CA THR A 762 -12.27 -4.97 -12.36
C THR A 762 -13.62 -4.49 -11.81
N PHE A 763 -14.24 -3.50 -12.45
CA PHE A 763 -15.53 -2.95 -12.01
C PHE A 763 -16.70 -3.87 -12.36
N TYR A 764 -17.58 -4.10 -11.39
CA TYR A 764 -18.74 -4.97 -11.52
C TYR A 764 -20.05 -4.19 -11.61
N ALA A 765 -20.29 -3.30 -10.65
CA ALA A 765 -21.50 -2.52 -10.52
C ALA A 765 -21.21 -1.10 -10.04
N ASP A 766 -22.15 -0.18 -10.30
CA ASP A 766 -22.12 1.20 -9.85
C ASP A 766 -23.02 1.35 -8.61
N HIS A 767 -22.46 1.92 -7.55
CA HIS A 767 -23.14 2.10 -6.25
C HIS A 767 -23.21 3.57 -5.83
N PHE A 768 -23.10 4.50 -6.77
CA PHE A 768 -23.21 5.93 -6.48
C PHE A 768 -24.51 6.31 -5.72
N ASP A 769 -25.59 5.56 -5.92
CA ASP A 769 -26.86 5.71 -5.19
C ASP A 769 -26.75 5.46 -3.67
N LYS A 770 -25.68 4.78 -3.23
CA LYS A 770 -25.40 4.50 -1.81
C LYS A 770 -24.69 5.64 -1.08
N LEU A 771 -24.34 6.70 -1.80
CA LEU A 771 -23.65 7.86 -1.24
C LEU A 771 -24.64 8.92 -0.79
N SER A 772 -24.37 9.50 0.37
CA SER A 772 -25.01 10.71 0.88
C SER A 772 -23.93 11.68 1.36
N LEU A 773 -24.21 12.97 1.38
CA LEU A 773 -23.25 14.00 1.77
C LEU A 773 -23.88 14.93 2.79
N LYS A 774 -23.17 15.16 3.91
CA LYS A 774 -23.58 16.13 4.93
C LYS A 774 -22.34 16.75 5.56
N ASN A 775 -22.30 18.09 5.65
CA ASN A 775 -21.20 18.83 6.29
C ASN A 775 -19.79 18.45 5.80
N GLY A 776 -19.65 18.18 4.50
CA GLY A 776 -18.39 17.74 3.90
C GLY A 776 -17.98 16.31 4.25
N ILE A 777 -18.89 15.49 4.79
CA ILE A 777 -18.71 14.06 5.05
C ILE A 777 -19.58 13.26 4.08
N LEU A 778 -18.93 12.48 3.23
CA LEU A 778 -19.53 11.51 2.33
C LEU A 778 -19.76 10.20 3.09
N THR A 779 -21.01 9.77 3.20
CA THR A 779 -21.39 8.53 3.89
C THR A 779 -21.87 7.49 2.88
N ALA A 780 -21.21 6.35 2.84
CA ALA A 780 -21.65 5.17 2.10
C ALA A 780 -22.44 4.24 3.02
N THR A 781 -23.68 3.91 2.65
CA THR A 781 -24.60 3.10 3.48
C THR A 781 -25.15 1.90 2.73
N GLY A 782 -25.55 0.85 3.45
CA GLY A 782 -26.19 -0.33 2.86
C GLY A 782 -25.28 -1.10 1.89
N LEU A 783 -23.96 -1.04 2.08
CA LEU A 783 -23.01 -1.79 1.27
C LEU A 783 -23.07 -3.27 1.63
N PRO A 784 -23.28 -4.16 0.65
CA PRO A 784 -23.06 -5.59 0.82
C PRO A 784 -21.60 -5.91 1.20
N ARG A 785 -21.34 -7.15 1.57
CA ARG A 785 -19.96 -7.64 1.66
C ARG A 785 -19.28 -7.52 0.30
N GLY A 786 -18.01 -7.15 0.25
CA GLY A 786 -17.24 -7.02 -0.99
C GLY A 786 -16.19 -5.93 -0.96
N ASP A 787 -15.66 -5.62 -2.14
CA ASP A 787 -14.66 -4.59 -2.37
C ASP A 787 -15.24 -3.49 -3.26
N TYR A 788 -14.93 -2.24 -2.93
CA TYR A 788 -15.41 -1.07 -3.65
C TYR A 788 -14.27 -0.08 -3.85
N ASN A 789 -14.41 0.78 -4.86
CA ASN A 789 -13.44 1.82 -5.17
C ASN A 789 -14.15 3.16 -5.42
N LEU A 790 -13.91 4.09 -4.49
CA LEU A 790 -14.32 5.48 -4.58
C LEU A 790 -13.19 6.30 -5.23
N LEU A 791 -13.50 7.05 -6.28
CA LEU A 791 -12.60 8.02 -6.89
C LEU A 791 -13.12 9.43 -6.57
N LEU A 792 -12.24 10.26 -6.00
CA LEU A 792 -12.44 11.70 -5.88
C LEU A 792 -11.85 12.35 -7.15
N LYS A 793 -12.70 12.82 -8.06
CA LYS A 793 -12.27 13.25 -9.41
C LYS A 793 -11.42 14.52 -9.40
N ALA A 794 -11.66 15.41 -8.44
CA ALA A 794 -10.91 16.66 -8.31
C ALA A 794 -9.43 16.40 -7.96
N SER A 795 -9.16 15.55 -6.97
CA SER A 795 -7.80 15.20 -6.54
C SER A 795 -7.19 14.01 -7.29
N GLY A 796 -8.03 13.18 -7.93
CA GLY A 796 -7.62 11.92 -8.56
C GLY A 796 -7.42 10.76 -7.56
N GLU A 797 -7.71 10.96 -6.28
CA GLU A 797 -7.46 9.98 -5.22
C GLU A 797 -8.45 8.81 -5.28
N LYS A 798 -7.92 7.59 -5.11
CA LYS A 798 -8.66 6.32 -5.14
C LYS A 798 -8.67 5.72 -3.74
N ILE A 799 -9.84 5.65 -3.14
CA ILE A 799 -10.07 5.06 -1.80
C ILE A 799 -10.72 3.70 -1.98
N HIS A 800 -10.11 2.66 -1.43
CA HIS A 800 -10.61 1.29 -1.47
C HIS A 800 -11.43 0.99 -0.22
N LEU A 801 -12.70 0.65 -0.38
CA LEU A 801 -13.57 0.27 0.72
C LEU A 801 -13.71 -1.25 0.71
N ARG A 802 -13.41 -1.93 1.83
CA ARG A 802 -13.65 -3.37 1.98
C ARG A 802 -14.67 -3.59 3.07
N VAL A 803 -15.70 -4.37 2.76
CA VAL A 803 -16.80 -4.66 3.68
C VAL A 803 -16.90 -6.16 3.87
N THR A 804 -16.95 -6.60 5.13
CA THR A 804 -17.19 -8.02 5.48
C THR A 804 -18.34 -8.14 6.48
N ALA A 805 -18.99 -9.29 6.48
CA ALA A 805 -20.02 -9.62 7.47
C ALA A 805 -19.38 -10.46 8.58
N GLY A 806 -19.59 -10.08 9.84
CA GLY A 806 -18.99 -10.76 10.98
C GLY A 806 -19.03 -9.90 12.22
N ASP A 807 -18.69 -10.46 13.38
CA ASP A 807 -18.68 -9.74 14.65
C ASP A 807 -17.45 -8.85 14.79
N ILE A 808 -17.59 -7.73 15.50
CA ILE A 808 -16.45 -6.91 15.86
C ILE A 808 -15.86 -7.41 17.16
N LYS A 809 -14.60 -7.85 17.12
CA LYS A 809 -13.82 -8.17 18.31
C LYS A 809 -12.57 -7.31 18.31
N ARG A 810 -12.37 -6.54 19.39
CA ARG A 810 -11.31 -5.53 19.50
C ARG A 810 -11.44 -4.51 18.36
N THR A 811 -10.45 -4.42 17.47
CA THR A 811 -10.42 -3.52 16.32
C THR A 811 -10.59 -4.25 14.99
N TRP A 812 -11.18 -5.44 14.98
CA TRP A 812 -11.34 -6.26 13.77
C TRP A 812 -12.80 -6.65 13.55
N VAL A 813 -13.25 -6.63 12.29
CA VAL A 813 -14.47 -7.33 11.86
C VAL A 813 -14.07 -8.74 11.46
N LEU A 814 -14.62 -9.74 12.15
CA LEU A 814 -14.24 -11.13 11.96
C LEU A 814 -15.24 -11.88 11.07
N GLY A 815 -14.99 -11.87 9.77
CA GLY A 815 -15.81 -12.60 8.80
C GLY A 815 -15.44 -14.08 8.67
N ASP A 816 -16.23 -14.81 7.88
CA ASP A 816 -16.02 -16.24 7.65
C ASP A 816 -14.73 -16.53 6.88
N TYR A 817 -14.35 -15.61 5.98
CA TYR A 817 -13.17 -15.74 5.12
C TYR A 817 -12.13 -14.63 5.35
N ARG A 818 -12.56 -13.39 5.61
CA ARG A 818 -11.66 -12.23 5.79
C ARG A 818 -11.80 -11.63 7.18
N GLN A 819 -10.67 -11.27 7.76
CA GLN A 819 -10.56 -10.48 8.97
C GLN A 819 -10.12 -9.07 8.56
N LEU A 820 -10.94 -8.06 8.84
CA LEU A 820 -10.67 -6.68 8.44
C LEU A 820 -10.43 -5.80 9.66
N GLN A 821 -9.22 -5.24 9.77
CA GLN A 821 -8.91 -4.28 10.82
C GLN A 821 -9.66 -2.97 10.56
N LEU A 822 -10.36 -2.45 11.56
CA LEU A 822 -11.00 -1.15 11.54
C LEU A 822 -10.00 -0.06 11.96
N ALA A 823 -10.06 1.09 11.30
CA ALA A 823 -9.46 2.35 11.75
C ALA A 823 -10.54 3.23 12.43
N ASP A 824 -10.21 4.43 12.94
CA ASP A 824 -11.23 5.32 13.51
C ASP A 824 -12.34 5.57 12.49
N PRO A 825 -13.62 5.37 12.87
CA PRO A 825 -14.74 5.48 11.94
C PRO A 825 -14.98 6.89 11.39
N LYS A 826 -14.46 7.96 12.01
CA LYS A 826 -14.93 9.33 11.74
C LYS A 826 -13.82 10.28 11.29
N PRO A 827 -13.79 10.70 10.01
CA PRO A 827 -12.78 11.65 9.54
C PRO A 827 -13.06 13.08 10.02
N LEU A 828 -12.02 13.78 10.47
CA LEU A 828 -12.06 15.22 10.79
C LEU A 828 -12.33 16.02 9.51
N GLN A 829 -13.16 17.06 9.60
CA GLN A 829 -13.44 17.94 8.47
C GLN A 829 -13.64 19.39 8.92
N ILE A 830 -13.16 20.35 8.12
CA ILE A 830 -13.60 21.75 8.25
C ILE A 830 -14.85 21.87 7.38
N SER A 831 -16.02 21.98 8.01
CA SER A 831 -17.30 22.00 7.30
C SER A 831 -17.69 23.38 6.80
N LYS A 832 -17.24 24.43 7.51
CA LYS A 832 -17.55 25.82 7.16
C LYS A 832 -16.55 26.80 7.76
N LEU A 833 -16.22 27.83 6.99
CA LEU A 833 -15.57 29.06 7.45
C LEU A 833 -16.60 30.19 7.39
N SER A 834 -16.87 30.85 8.51
CA SER A 834 -17.85 31.95 8.59
C SER A 834 -17.17 33.23 9.04
N LEU A 835 -17.07 34.21 8.14
CA LEU A 835 -16.51 35.52 8.46
C LEU A 835 -17.61 36.45 9.01
N GLY A 836 -17.58 36.71 10.31
CA GLY A 836 -18.41 37.73 10.95
C GLY A 836 -17.75 39.11 10.98
N ALA A 837 -18.47 40.08 11.56
CA ALA A 837 -17.94 41.44 11.77
C ALA A 837 -16.81 41.47 12.81
N LYS A 838 -16.89 40.62 13.84
CA LYS A 838 -15.95 40.58 14.98
C LYS A 838 -15.04 39.34 15.00
N THR A 839 -15.52 38.21 14.49
CA THR A 839 -14.81 36.93 14.55
C THR A 839 -14.80 36.22 13.20
N LEU A 840 -13.79 35.39 13.00
CA LEU A 840 -13.80 34.28 12.05
C LEU A 840 -14.14 33.00 12.81
N ASP A 841 -15.24 32.36 12.47
CA ASP A 841 -15.67 31.10 13.08
C ASP A 841 -15.36 29.92 12.15
N ILE A 842 -14.64 28.94 12.67
CA ILE A 842 -14.21 27.72 11.98
C ILE A 842 -15.00 26.55 12.56
N GLN A 843 -15.91 25.99 11.77
CA GLN A 843 -16.75 24.87 12.19
C GLN A 843 -16.13 23.53 11.77
N LEU A 844 -15.74 22.73 12.77
CA LEU A 844 -15.26 21.37 12.57
C LEU A 844 -16.41 20.36 12.63
N THR A 845 -16.28 19.29 11.87
CA THR A 845 -17.08 18.05 11.96
C THR A 845 -16.15 16.94 12.43
N ASN A 846 -16.63 16.11 13.36
CA ASN A 846 -15.89 15.01 13.98
C ASN A 846 -14.54 15.42 14.64
N PRO A 847 -14.45 16.51 15.42
CA PRO A 847 -13.25 16.76 16.22
C PRO A 847 -13.11 15.71 17.33
N ASP A 848 -11.86 15.28 17.57
CA ASP A 848 -11.46 14.41 18.66
C ASP A 848 -10.59 15.17 19.69
N GLN A 849 -10.10 14.48 20.73
CA GLN A 849 -9.25 15.07 21.76
C GLN A 849 -7.87 15.51 21.26
N MET A 850 -7.43 15.00 20.10
CA MET A 850 -6.14 15.31 19.45
C MET A 850 -6.29 16.40 18.37
N THR A 851 -7.50 16.95 18.22
CA THR A 851 -7.82 17.92 17.19
C THR A 851 -7.35 19.30 17.59
N ARG A 852 -6.59 19.94 16.69
CA ARG A 852 -6.16 21.33 16.81
C ARG A 852 -6.20 22.03 15.46
N VAL A 853 -6.31 23.36 15.51
CA VAL A 853 -6.41 24.24 14.35
C VAL A 853 -5.26 25.25 14.35
N HIS A 854 -4.68 25.45 13.18
CA HIS A 854 -3.68 26.47 12.89
C HIS A 854 -4.23 27.43 11.84
N VAL A 855 -4.02 28.72 12.05
CA VAL A 855 -4.47 29.78 11.15
C VAL A 855 -3.31 30.71 10.83
N PHE A 856 -3.09 30.88 9.54
CA PHE A 856 -2.08 31.76 8.98
C PHE A 856 -2.79 32.83 8.16
N ALA A 857 -2.59 34.10 8.51
CA ALA A 857 -3.12 35.23 7.74
C ALA A 857 -1.97 35.92 7.02
N THR A 858 -2.01 35.92 5.68
CA THR A 858 -0.95 36.47 4.82
C THR A 858 -1.48 37.52 3.85
N ARG A 859 -0.58 38.35 3.31
CA ARG A 859 -0.89 39.31 2.27
C ARG A 859 -0.77 38.68 0.88
N TYR A 860 0.21 37.81 0.69
CA TYR A 860 0.45 37.11 -0.56
C TYR A 860 0.30 35.61 -0.38
N GLN A 861 0.14 34.92 -1.50
CA GLN A 861 0.12 33.46 -1.53
C GLN A 861 1.43 32.92 -0.91
N PRO A 862 1.36 32.05 0.12
CA PRO A 862 2.55 31.51 0.75
C PRO A 862 3.41 30.71 -0.23
N ALA A 863 4.73 30.92 -0.17
CA ALA A 863 5.69 30.14 -0.95
C ALA A 863 5.79 28.68 -0.50
N TYR A 864 5.48 28.41 0.78
CA TYR A 864 5.60 27.09 1.40
C TYR A 864 4.22 26.55 1.79
N SER A 865 3.92 25.29 1.46
CA SER A 865 2.62 24.70 1.70
C SER A 865 2.49 24.15 3.12
N VAL A 866 1.71 24.82 3.98
CA VAL A 866 1.40 24.32 5.32
C VAL A 866 0.68 22.97 5.28
N PHE A 867 -0.23 22.77 4.33
CA PHE A 867 -0.91 21.48 4.17
C PHE A 867 0.10 20.38 3.84
N GLY A 868 1.04 20.63 2.92
CA GLY A 868 2.06 19.64 2.53
C GLY A 868 2.90 19.18 3.73
N GLU A 869 3.40 20.12 4.52
CA GLU A 869 4.20 19.83 5.71
C GLU A 869 3.41 19.07 6.77
N MET A 870 2.18 19.50 7.06
CA MET A 870 1.34 18.84 8.06
C MET A 870 0.82 17.48 7.59
N ALA A 871 0.51 17.32 6.30
CA ALA A 871 0.00 16.09 5.70
C ALA A 871 1.08 15.02 5.47
N SER A 872 2.37 15.35 5.62
CA SER A 872 3.48 14.40 5.53
C SER A 872 3.42 13.29 6.60
N ILE A 873 2.65 13.53 7.67
CA ILE A 873 2.40 12.61 8.77
C ILE A 873 1.02 11.97 8.58
N GLN A 874 1.00 10.65 8.30
CA GLN A 874 -0.22 9.88 8.06
C GLN A 874 -0.27 8.61 8.91
N PRO A 875 -1.48 8.14 9.29
CA PRO A 875 -1.64 6.90 10.04
C PRO A 875 -1.26 5.68 9.20
N SER A 876 -1.06 4.54 9.87
CA SER A 876 -0.85 3.25 9.22
C SER A 876 -2.14 2.76 8.56
N GLU A 877 -2.00 2.09 7.42
CA GLU A 877 -3.15 1.52 6.71
C GLU A 877 -3.72 0.30 7.46
N PRO A 878 -5.05 0.11 7.48
CA PRO A 878 -5.66 -1.02 8.17
C PRO A 878 -5.31 -2.35 7.50
N SER A 879 -5.04 -3.37 8.32
CA SER A 879 -4.64 -4.71 7.86
C SER A 879 -5.83 -5.57 7.41
N LEU A 880 -5.55 -6.51 6.50
CA LEU A 880 -6.46 -7.56 6.06
C LEU A 880 -5.77 -8.91 6.25
N LEU A 881 -6.48 -9.86 6.87
CA LEU A 881 -6.06 -11.26 6.96
C LEU A 881 -7.14 -12.15 6.34
N THR A 882 -6.74 -13.29 5.78
CA THR A 882 -7.66 -14.33 5.30
C THR A 882 -7.56 -15.55 6.21
N VAL A 883 -8.69 -16.18 6.52
CA VAL A 883 -8.72 -17.41 7.32
C VAL A 883 -8.23 -18.56 6.46
N PRO A 884 -7.16 -19.27 6.85
CA PRO A 884 -6.70 -20.45 6.13
C PRO A 884 -7.71 -21.61 6.27
N ASP A 885 -7.92 -22.35 5.19
CA ASP A 885 -8.84 -23.50 5.15
C ASP A 885 -8.22 -24.77 5.77
N ALA A 886 -9.06 -25.61 6.37
CA ALA A 886 -8.69 -26.88 7.00
C ALA A 886 -9.26 -28.07 6.21
N LYS A 887 -8.81 -28.21 4.96
CA LYS A 887 -9.33 -29.22 4.03
C LYS A 887 -8.91 -30.64 4.40
N THR A 888 -9.82 -31.61 4.29
CA THR A 888 -9.55 -33.05 4.34
C THR A 888 -9.08 -33.56 2.97
N THR A 889 -8.01 -34.34 2.95
CA THR A 889 -7.37 -34.82 1.70
C THR A 889 -7.54 -36.33 1.54
N TYR A 890 -7.89 -36.77 0.34
CA TYR A 890 -8.11 -38.18 -0.02
C TYR A 890 -7.06 -38.65 -1.03
N MET A 891 -6.51 -39.85 -0.81
CA MET A 891 -5.62 -40.55 -1.73
C MET A 891 -6.09 -41.98 -1.94
N THR A 892 -6.27 -42.38 -3.19
CA THR A 892 -6.88 -43.68 -3.54
C THR A 892 -5.90 -44.62 -4.23
N GLY A 893 -5.91 -45.89 -3.83
CA GLY A 893 -5.49 -47.02 -4.66
C GLY A 893 -3.98 -47.14 -4.91
N ARG A 894 -3.15 -46.65 -3.99
CA ARG A 894 -1.68 -46.73 -4.05
C ARG A 894 -1.21 -48.18 -3.95
N ASN A 895 -0.19 -48.57 -4.73
CA ASN A 895 0.46 -49.87 -4.57
C ASN A 895 1.36 -49.87 -3.32
N ILE A 896 1.22 -50.92 -2.52
CA ILE A 896 2.05 -51.16 -1.35
C ILE A 896 3.34 -51.86 -1.78
N GLY A 897 4.49 -51.44 -1.25
CA GLY A 897 5.78 -52.09 -1.54
C GLY A 897 5.84 -53.55 -1.04
N ASP A 898 6.63 -54.37 -1.71
CA ASP A 898 6.68 -55.82 -1.50
C ASP A 898 7.02 -56.23 -0.05
N GLU A 899 7.88 -55.45 0.63
CA GLU A 899 8.24 -55.71 2.04
C GLU A 899 7.07 -55.48 3.01
N TYR A 900 6.34 -54.38 2.85
CA TYR A 900 5.20 -54.08 3.71
C TYR A 900 4.05 -55.07 3.44
N ARG A 901 3.87 -55.45 2.18
CA ARG A 901 2.95 -56.52 1.77
C ARG A 901 3.32 -57.85 2.43
N TYR A 902 4.59 -58.24 2.38
CA TYR A 902 5.11 -59.46 3.02
C TYR A 902 4.86 -59.48 4.53
N ILE A 903 5.10 -58.37 5.23
CA ILE A 903 4.86 -58.25 6.68
C ILE A 903 3.39 -58.47 7.02
N ILE A 904 2.47 -57.85 6.28
CA ILE A 904 1.03 -58.00 6.50
C ILE A 904 0.58 -59.43 6.20
N GLU A 905 0.98 -59.98 5.06
CA GLU A 905 0.62 -61.34 4.66
C GLU A 905 1.12 -62.38 5.69
N ARG A 906 2.32 -62.19 6.26
CA ARG A 906 2.87 -63.05 7.31
C ARG A 906 2.19 -62.88 8.67
N LYS A 907 1.75 -61.66 9.03
CA LYS A 907 1.00 -61.39 10.28
C LYS A 907 -0.33 -62.15 10.30
N TYR A 908 -1.03 -62.19 9.15
CA TYR A 908 -2.37 -62.78 9.01
C TYR A 908 -2.39 -64.20 8.40
N ALA A 909 -1.22 -64.76 8.06
CA ALA A 909 -1.11 -66.16 7.65
C ALA A 909 -1.51 -67.12 8.78
N LYS A 910 -2.20 -68.20 8.42
CA LYS A 910 -2.60 -69.27 9.35
C LYS A 910 -1.32 -69.95 9.89
N LYS A 911 -1.03 -69.71 11.17
CA LYS A 911 0.16 -70.27 11.85
C LYS A 911 -0.10 -71.72 12.24
N TYR A 912 0.73 -72.63 11.78
CA TYR A 912 0.75 -74.02 12.23
C TYR A 912 1.74 -74.15 13.39
N PRO A 913 1.42 -74.87 14.48
CA PRO A 913 2.36 -75.09 15.57
C PRO A 913 3.52 -75.99 15.11
N GLY A 914 4.74 -75.46 15.16
CA GLY A 914 5.96 -76.18 14.83
C GLY A 914 7.20 -75.46 15.37
N ASN A 915 8.12 -76.22 15.97
CA ASN A 915 9.38 -75.72 16.54
C ASN A 915 10.34 -75.30 15.41
N MET A 916 10.79 -74.03 15.40
CA MET A 916 11.73 -73.48 14.41
C MET A 916 13.11 -73.16 15.02
N LEU A 917 13.55 -73.95 16.01
CA LEU A 917 14.95 -73.90 16.47
C LEU A 917 15.85 -74.71 15.53
N ASN A 918 16.96 -74.10 15.10
CA ASN A 918 18.04 -74.83 14.43
C ASN A 918 18.74 -75.78 15.42
N ARG A 919 19.10 -76.98 14.95
CA ARG A 919 19.89 -77.95 15.73
C ARG A 919 21.34 -77.44 15.92
N PRO A 920 21.98 -77.66 17.09
CA PRO A 920 23.39 -77.38 17.26
C PRO A 920 24.25 -78.27 16.35
N SER A 921 25.28 -77.67 15.75
CA SER A 921 26.32 -78.36 14.96
C SER A 921 27.69 -78.14 15.62
N LEU A 922 28.55 -79.15 15.55
CA LEU A 922 29.90 -79.19 16.15
C LEU A 922 31.01 -79.02 15.09
N LEU A 923 30.76 -78.28 14.02
CA LEU A 923 31.75 -78.00 12.97
C LEU A 923 32.16 -76.53 12.98
N LEU A 924 33.44 -76.28 13.32
CA LEU A 924 34.03 -74.94 13.45
C LEU A 924 34.51 -74.31 12.14
N ASN A 925 34.46 -75.00 10.98
CA ASN A 925 34.71 -74.42 9.65
C ASN A 925 34.19 -75.33 8.51
N PRO A 926 33.19 -74.93 7.70
CA PRO A 926 32.82 -75.63 6.47
C PRO A 926 33.38 -74.95 5.21
N TRP A 927 34.13 -75.69 4.40
CA TRP A 927 34.46 -75.35 3.01
C TRP A 927 33.26 -75.59 2.08
N ALA A 928 32.97 -74.62 1.21
CA ALA A 928 31.86 -74.69 0.24
C ALA A 928 32.24 -75.51 -1.00
N ILE A 929 31.51 -76.59 -1.28
CA ILE A 929 31.71 -77.45 -2.48
C ILE A 929 30.79 -77.05 -3.66
N ARG A 930 30.06 -75.92 -3.58
CA ARG A 930 29.44 -75.25 -4.75
C ARG A 930 28.93 -73.85 -4.38
N LYS A 931 28.99 -72.89 -5.32
CA LYS A 931 28.35 -71.57 -5.20
C LYS A 931 26.83 -71.73 -5.29
N THR A 932 26.13 -71.39 -4.22
CA THR A 932 24.71 -70.99 -4.30
C THR A 932 24.70 -69.57 -4.87
N GLN A 933 24.11 -69.37 -6.05
CA GLN A 933 23.77 -68.02 -6.49
C GLN A 933 22.51 -67.60 -5.73
N THR A 934 22.68 -66.71 -4.75
CA THR A 934 21.59 -65.94 -4.18
C THR A 934 21.23 -64.87 -5.21
N THR A 935 20.14 -65.03 -5.94
CA THR A 935 19.50 -63.89 -6.61
C THR A 935 18.85 -63.06 -5.51
N SER A 936 19.38 -61.86 -5.27
CA SER A 936 18.64 -60.82 -4.56
C SER A 936 17.47 -60.45 -5.46
N GLN A 937 16.25 -60.72 -5.00
CA GLN A 937 15.07 -60.11 -5.61
C GLN A 937 15.03 -58.68 -5.10
N ASP A 938 15.32 -57.72 -5.96
CA ASP A 938 15.16 -56.31 -5.62
C ASP A 938 13.66 -56.05 -5.43
N ALA A 939 13.24 -55.87 -4.18
CA ALA A 939 11.86 -55.56 -3.84
C ALA A 939 11.43 -54.29 -4.57
N ALA A 940 10.28 -54.34 -5.25
CA ALA A 940 9.76 -53.14 -5.90
C ALA A 940 9.36 -52.14 -4.81
N LYS A 941 9.97 -50.95 -4.87
CA LYS A 941 9.60 -49.83 -4.01
C LYS A 941 8.18 -49.40 -4.41
N GLY A 942 7.23 -49.49 -3.48
CA GLY A 942 5.87 -48.99 -3.71
C GLY A 942 5.85 -47.49 -4.01
N ASP A 943 4.76 -47.00 -4.58
CA ASP A 943 4.57 -45.57 -4.91
C ASP A 943 4.77 -44.70 -3.66
N ALA A 944 5.06 -43.40 -3.74
CA ALA A 944 5.05 -42.52 -2.56
C ALA A 944 3.68 -41.84 -2.40
N PHE A 945 3.31 -41.43 -1.18
CA PHE A 945 2.22 -40.48 -1.02
C PHE A 945 2.69 -39.11 -1.53
N ALA A 946 2.01 -38.55 -2.53
CA ALA A 946 2.27 -37.19 -3.01
C ALA A 946 1.77 -36.17 -1.97
N GLY A 947 2.60 -35.16 -1.67
CA GLY A 947 2.18 -34.00 -0.89
C GLY A 947 1.28 -33.09 -1.73
N GLY A 948 0.11 -32.74 -1.21
CA GLY A 948 -0.87 -31.87 -1.83
C GLY A 948 -1.05 -30.53 -1.12
N GLY A 949 -0.21 -30.21 -0.13
CA GLY A 949 -0.33 -28.97 0.65
C GLY A 949 0.09 -27.71 -0.10
N GLU A 950 -0.89 -26.91 -0.54
CA GLU A 950 -0.70 -25.47 -0.72
C GLU A 950 -0.70 -24.80 0.66
N GLY A 951 0.46 -24.35 1.11
CA GLY A 951 0.63 -23.68 2.41
C GLY A 951 0.21 -22.21 2.37
N GLY A 952 -0.63 -21.83 3.35
CA GLY A 952 -0.61 -20.54 4.06
C GLY A 952 -0.92 -19.27 3.26
N GLY A 953 -2.08 -18.68 3.51
CA GLY A 953 -2.40 -17.33 3.06
C GLY A 953 -1.42 -16.29 3.60
N THR A 954 -0.90 -15.44 2.73
CA THR A 954 0.00 -14.35 3.08
C THR A 954 -0.79 -13.11 3.50
N GLY A 955 -0.62 -12.68 4.75
CA GLY A 955 -1.08 -11.37 5.20
C GLY A 955 -0.13 -10.28 4.70
N ALA A 956 -0.67 -9.25 4.03
CA ALA A 956 0.08 -8.05 3.72
C ALA A 956 -0.11 -7.04 4.86
N PHE A 957 0.98 -6.70 5.56
CA PHE A 957 0.95 -5.58 6.51
C PHE A 957 0.76 -4.27 5.73
N GLY A 958 -0.22 -3.47 6.15
CA GLY A 958 -0.44 -2.14 5.59
C GLY A 958 0.74 -1.23 5.88
N ALA A 959 1.56 -0.93 4.87
CA ALA A 959 2.56 0.11 4.98
C ALA A 959 1.88 1.49 4.77
N PRO A 960 2.26 2.53 5.53
CA PRO A 960 1.83 3.89 5.25
C PRO A 960 2.33 4.27 3.84
N PRO A 961 1.64 5.21 3.18
CA PRO A 961 2.12 5.76 1.91
C PRO A 961 3.58 6.22 2.03
N ALA A 962 4.35 6.02 0.95
CA ALA A 962 5.68 6.58 0.87
C ALA A 962 5.57 8.11 1.02
N ALA A 963 6.42 8.69 1.88
CA ALA A 963 6.49 10.14 1.96
C ALA A 963 6.88 10.69 0.59
N PRO A 964 6.23 11.77 0.10
CA PRO A 964 6.68 12.43 -1.12
C PRO A 964 8.16 12.85 -0.95
N PRO A 965 8.97 12.82 -2.03
CA PRO A 965 10.36 13.23 -1.94
C PRO A 965 10.46 14.69 -1.48
N ALA A 966 11.37 14.94 -0.52
CA ALA A 966 11.65 16.29 -0.04
C ALA A 966 12.03 17.18 -1.22
N THR A 967 11.19 18.18 -1.50
CA THR A 967 11.43 19.17 -2.55
C THR A 967 12.06 20.38 -1.88
N GLN A 968 13.25 20.79 -2.29
CA GLN A 968 13.85 22.02 -1.76
C GLN A 968 12.94 23.18 -2.12
N SER A 969 12.28 23.74 -1.11
CA SER A 969 11.40 24.89 -1.28
C SER A 969 12.27 26.14 -1.42
N GLN A 970 12.25 26.76 -2.60
CA GLN A 970 13.01 27.96 -2.93
C GLN A 970 12.05 29.10 -3.25
N ASP A 971 12.22 30.23 -2.57
CA ASP A 971 11.52 31.48 -2.88
C ASP A 971 12.51 32.55 -3.40
N PHE A 972 12.20 33.10 -4.57
CA PHE A 972 12.99 34.16 -5.20
C PHE A 972 12.82 35.50 -4.50
N THR A 973 11.60 35.82 -4.07
CA THR A 973 11.18 37.16 -3.64
C THR A 973 11.82 37.57 -2.32
N THR A 974 12.09 38.87 -2.14
CA THR A 974 12.40 39.46 -0.82
C THR A 974 11.19 40.18 -0.25
N LEU A 975 10.83 39.88 1.00
CA LEU A 975 9.65 40.43 1.68
C LEU A 975 9.99 41.45 2.77
N ASP A 976 11.27 41.79 2.96
CA ASP A 976 11.73 42.68 4.03
C ASP A 976 11.13 44.09 3.97
N PHE A 977 10.52 44.47 2.83
CA PHE A 977 9.80 45.73 2.66
C PHE A 977 8.44 45.74 3.33
N LEU A 978 7.93 44.61 3.82
CA LEU A 978 6.66 44.56 4.54
C LEU A 978 6.83 45.09 5.97
N VAL A 979 5.90 45.96 6.41
CA VAL A 979 5.86 46.42 7.82
C VAL A 979 5.33 45.32 8.74
N ASP A 980 4.28 44.65 8.28
CA ASP A 980 3.53 43.63 9.01
C ASP A 980 3.97 42.24 8.55
N ALA A 981 4.40 41.41 9.50
CA ALA A 981 4.58 39.98 9.30
C ALA A 981 3.22 39.27 9.30
N SER A 982 3.13 38.06 8.75
CA SER A 982 1.91 37.26 8.82
C SER A 982 1.46 37.00 10.26
N SER A 983 0.15 36.84 10.43
CA SER A 983 -0.43 36.44 11.72
C SER A 983 -0.42 34.91 11.82
N VAL A 984 0.21 34.39 12.88
CA VAL A 984 0.41 32.94 13.10
C VAL A 984 -0.25 32.52 14.42
N LEU A 985 -1.43 31.90 14.30
CA LEU A 985 -2.22 31.38 15.41
C LEU A 985 -2.20 29.85 15.35
N VAL A 986 -1.70 29.19 16.40
CA VAL A 986 -1.38 27.75 16.35
C VAL A 986 -1.91 27.05 17.59
N ASN A 987 -2.11 25.73 17.48
CA ASN A 987 -2.59 24.87 18.57
C ASN A 987 -3.95 25.32 19.16
N LEU A 988 -4.83 25.91 18.33
CA LEU A 988 -6.16 26.33 18.76
C LEU A 988 -7.03 25.09 18.94
N LYS A 989 -7.66 24.94 20.11
CA LYS A 989 -8.55 23.82 20.42
C LYS A 989 -10.01 24.19 20.15
N PRO A 990 -10.81 23.32 19.52
CA PRO A 990 -12.24 23.56 19.34
C PRO A 990 -12.97 23.55 20.68
N ASP A 991 -14.08 24.28 20.74
CA ASP A 991 -15.02 24.22 21.85
C ASP A 991 -15.83 22.91 21.85
N LYS A 992 -16.76 22.78 22.80
CA LYS A 992 -17.64 21.59 22.92
C LYS A 992 -18.54 21.35 21.71
N ASN A 993 -18.77 22.38 20.89
CA ASN A 993 -19.58 22.33 19.67
C ASN A 993 -18.72 22.14 18.40
N GLY A 994 -17.40 21.99 18.55
CA GLY A 994 -16.47 21.85 17.43
C GLY A 994 -16.13 23.18 16.75
N VAL A 995 -16.31 24.33 17.42
CA VAL A 995 -16.06 25.65 16.85
C VAL A 995 -14.75 26.22 17.39
N VAL A 996 -13.95 26.81 16.49
CA VAL A 996 -12.83 27.70 16.84
C VAL A 996 -13.19 29.12 16.38
N SER A 997 -13.33 30.06 17.32
CA SER A 997 -13.64 31.46 17.04
C SER A 997 -12.40 32.33 17.25
N ILE A 998 -11.99 33.05 16.20
CA ILE A 998 -10.81 33.90 16.19
C ILE A 998 -11.24 35.37 16.08
N PRO A 999 -10.85 36.25 17.02
CA PRO A 999 -11.09 37.68 16.90
C PRO A 999 -10.45 38.25 15.63
N ARG A 1000 -11.18 39.05 14.86
CA ARG A 1000 -10.73 39.59 13.57
C ARG A 1000 -9.46 40.44 13.70
N GLU A 1001 -9.27 41.11 14.83
CA GLU A 1001 -8.06 41.89 15.13
C GLU A 1001 -6.79 41.02 15.17
N GLN A 1002 -6.90 39.74 15.55
CA GLN A 1002 -5.77 38.81 15.58
C GLN A 1002 -5.34 38.33 14.18
N LEU A 1003 -6.16 38.57 13.16
CA LEU A 1003 -5.84 38.24 11.77
C LEU A 1003 -5.04 39.36 11.09
N GLY A 1004 -4.82 40.51 11.75
CA GLY A 1004 -4.01 41.61 11.22
C GLY A 1004 -4.53 42.22 9.90
N PRO A 1005 -3.72 43.09 9.25
CA PRO A 1005 -4.02 43.68 7.95
C PRO A 1005 -3.66 42.71 6.81
N HIS A 1006 -4.23 41.51 6.85
CA HIS A 1006 -4.01 40.43 5.89
C HIS A 1006 -5.31 40.06 5.20
N GLN A 1007 -5.20 39.37 4.07
CA GLN A 1007 -6.34 39.10 3.17
C GLN A 1007 -6.47 37.64 2.76
N GLU A 1008 -5.42 36.83 2.90
CA GLU A 1008 -5.48 35.40 2.66
C GLU A 1008 -5.43 34.67 3.99
N ILE A 1009 -6.47 33.91 4.30
CA ILE A 1009 -6.56 33.12 5.52
C ILE A 1009 -6.41 31.66 5.15
N HIS A 1010 -5.39 31.02 5.68
CA HIS A 1010 -5.10 29.59 5.52
C HIS A 1010 -5.43 28.90 6.84
N VAL A 1011 -6.46 28.06 6.85
CA VAL A 1011 -6.88 27.30 8.03
C VAL A 1011 -6.51 25.85 7.84
N VAL A 1012 -5.75 25.29 8.78
CA VAL A 1012 -5.37 23.88 8.80
C VAL A 1012 -5.84 23.24 10.09
N ALA A 1013 -6.69 22.22 10.00
CA ALA A 1013 -7.07 21.40 11.15
C ALA A 1013 -6.44 20.01 11.02
N VAL A 1014 -5.99 19.47 12.15
CA VAL A 1014 -5.20 18.25 12.22
C VAL A 1014 -5.63 17.43 13.43
N ASN A 1015 -5.65 16.10 13.28
CA ASN A 1015 -5.67 15.11 14.38
C ASN A 1015 -4.61 14.02 14.12
N LEU A 1016 -4.69 12.86 14.76
CA LEU A 1016 -3.73 11.76 14.51
C LEU A 1016 -3.95 11.06 13.17
N GLU A 1017 -5.17 11.10 12.63
CA GLU A 1017 -5.51 10.36 11.40
C GLU A 1017 -5.51 11.21 10.13
N SER A 1018 -5.76 12.52 10.26
CA SER A 1018 -6.08 13.36 9.12
C SER A 1018 -5.61 14.80 9.29
N THR A 1019 -5.37 15.43 8.14
CA THR A 1019 -5.06 16.84 7.96
C THR A 1019 -6.03 17.39 6.93
N VAL A 1020 -6.61 18.55 7.23
CA VAL A 1020 -7.54 19.26 6.36
C VAL A 1020 -7.14 20.72 6.28
N SER A 1021 -7.14 21.29 5.08
CA SER A 1021 -6.97 22.71 4.86
C SER A 1021 -8.15 23.34 4.11
N ARG A 1022 -8.57 24.52 4.57
CA ARG A 1022 -9.49 25.41 3.87
C ARG A 1022 -8.97 26.83 3.83
N HIS A 1023 -9.33 27.54 2.79
CA HIS A 1023 -8.82 28.89 2.55
C HIS A 1023 -9.97 29.89 2.40
N LEU A 1024 -9.72 31.13 2.80
CA LEU A 1024 -10.68 32.22 2.70
C LEU A 1024 -9.95 33.50 2.31
N SER A 1025 -10.43 34.20 1.28
CA SER A 1025 -9.97 35.56 0.98
C SER A 1025 -10.87 36.62 1.60
N LEU A 1026 -10.25 37.64 2.17
CA LEU A 1026 -10.88 38.82 2.75
C LEU A 1026 -10.76 40.01 1.78
N PRO A 1027 -11.57 41.07 1.97
CA PRO A 1027 -11.37 42.33 1.25
C PRO A 1027 -9.97 42.91 1.47
N SER A 1028 -9.51 43.73 0.52
CA SER A 1028 -8.20 44.36 0.58
C SER A 1028 -8.03 45.21 1.84
N SER A 1029 -6.82 45.19 2.40
CA SER A 1029 -6.39 46.07 3.48
C SER A 1029 -5.24 46.99 3.02
N ASP A 1030 -5.13 48.15 3.65
CA ASP A 1030 -4.10 49.13 3.32
C ASP A 1030 -2.69 48.52 3.37
N ARG A 1031 -1.87 48.88 2.36
CA ARG A 1031 -0.50 48.40 2.23
C ARG A 1031 0.43 49.32 3.00
N ARG A 1032 1.20 48.75 3.94
CA ARG A 1032 2.24 49.45 4.67
C ARG A 1032 3.59 48.83 4.32
N PHE A 1033 4.43 49.62 3.66
CA PHE A 1033 5.79 49.22 3.31
C PHE A 1033 6.81 49.98 4.14
N MET A 1034 7.87 49.27 4.54
CA MET A 1034 9.05 49.82 5.16
C MET A 1034 9.99 50.29 4.05
N ASP A 1035 10.38 51.56 4.11
CA ASP A 1035 11.39 52.08 3.19
C ASP A 1035 12.73 51.40 3.45
N LEU A 1036 13.17 50.58 2.50
CA LEU A 1036 14.44 49.84 2.58
C LEU A 1036 15.63 50.63 2.04
N ARG A 1037 15.42 51.84 1.51
CA ARG A 1037 16.50 52.69 1.02
C ARG A 1037 17.35 53.18 2.20
N LEU A 1038 18.58 53.57 1.89
CA LEU A 1038 19.41 54.34 2.82
C LEU A 1038 18.73 55.69 3.07
N THR A 1039 18.02 55.83 4.18
CA THR A 1039 17.31 57.08 4.57
C THR A 1039 18.25 58.27 4.70
N GLN A 1040 19.52 58.03 5.05
CA GLN A 1040 20.62 58.98 4.89
C GLN A 1040 21.60 58.39 3.89
N GLY A 1041 21.52 58.85 2.64
CA GLY A 1041 22.52 58.51 1.64
C GLY A 1041 23.91 58.91 2.10
N PHE A 1042 24.91 58.13 1.70
CA PHE A 1042 26.29 58.56 1.83
C PHE A 1042 26.48 59.84 1.02
N ASP A 1043 27.15 60.82 1.63
CA ASP A 1043 27.57 62.05 0.94
C ASP A 1043 28.44 61.66 -0.27
N THR A 1044 27.97 61.93 -1.48
CA THR A 1044 28.64 61.49 -2.72
C THR A 1044 30.02 62.11 -2.89
N GLU A 1045 30.30 63.21 -2.17
CA GLU A 1045 31.59 63.90 -2.17
C GLU A 1045 32.57 63.36 -1.10
N LYS A 1046 32.14 62.41 -0.25
CA LYS A 1046 32.97 61.83 0.82
C LYS A 1046 33.29 60.36 0.57
N HIS A 1047 34.49 59.96 0.96
CA HIS A 1047 34.88 58.56 0.99
C HIS A 1047 34.49 57.93 2.32
N PHE A 1048 33.70 56.87 2.27
CA PHE A 1048 33.30 56.09 3.44
C PHE A 1048 34.07 54.76 3.47
N THR A 1049 34.40 54.29 4.67
CA THR A 1049 34.98 52.95 4.88
C THR A 1049 34.26 52.26 6.03
N GLN A 1050 34.05 50.94 5.90
CA GLN A 1050 33.45 50.15 6.96
C GLN A 1050 34.46 49.93 8.09
N GLN A 1051 34.07 50.26 9.32
CA GLN A 1051 34.91 50.04 10.51
C GLN A 1051 34.28 49.02 11.46
N LYS A 1052 35.09 48.09 11.98
CA LYS A 1052 34.69 47.14 13.03
C LYS A 1052 35.10 47.72 14.39
N HIS A 1053 34.12 47.99 15.24
CA HIS A 1053 34.33 48.50 16.60
C HIS A 1053 33.94 47.44 17.64
N ILE A 1054 34.70 47.34 18.73
CA ILE A 1054 34.42 46.47 19.87
C ILE A 1054 34.17 47.37 21.08
N SER A 1055 33.00 47.25 21.71
CA SER A 1055 32.64 48.03 22.89
C SER A 1055 32.36 47.10 24.07
N ILE A 1056 33.06 47.31 25.18
CA ILE A 1056 32.89 46.52 26.42
C ILE A 1056 31.92 47.26 27.34
N LEU A 1057 30.78 46.65 27.63
CA LEU A 1057 29.76 47.21 28.52
C LEU A 1057 29.93 46.68 29.94
N LYS A 1058 30.04 47.58 30.92
CA LYS A 1058 29.94 47.24 32.34
C LYS A 1058 28.48 47.02 32.74
N LYS A 1059 28.24 46.28 33.84
CA LYS A 1059 26.90 46.03 34.39
C LYS A 1059 26.13 47.35 34.56
N GLY A 1060 24.96 47.46 33.93
CA GLY A 1060 24.11 48.67 33.94
C GLY A 1060 24.46 49.75 32.91
N GLY A 1061 25.53 49.58 32.13
CA GLY A 1061 25.89 50.49 31.04
C GLY A 1061 24.92 50.41 29.86
N LYS A 1062 24.67 51.54 29.21
CA LYS A 1062 23.87 51.63 27.97
C LYS A 1062 24.81 51.87 26.78
N PHE A 1063 24.62 51.12 25.70
CA PHE A 1063 25.27 51.34 24.41
C PHE A 1063 24.20 51.75 23.40
N THR A 1064 24.45 52.85 22.68
CA THR A 1064 23.50 53.39 21.70
C THR A 1064 24.14 53.33 20.32
N LEU A 1065 23.51 52.61 19.40
CA LEU A 1065 23.86 52.63 17.97
C LEU A 1065 23.05 53.74 17.31
N SER A 1066 23.75 54.74 16.76
CA SER A 1066 23.14 55.91 16.12
C SER A 1066 22.34 55.56 14.86
N ASP A 1067 22.78 54.54 14.11
CA ASP A 1067 22.02 53.98 12.99
C ASP A 1067 22.05 52.44 13.04
N ILE A 1068 20.96 51.87 13.58
CA ILE A 1068 20.80 50.41 13.64
C ILE A 1068 20.48 49.80 12.26
N SER A 1069 20.02 50.60 11.29
CA SER A 1069 19.59 50.10 9.98
C SER A 1069 20.76 49.67 9.09
N THR A 1070 21.91 50.32 9.23
CA THR A 1070 23.13 50.05 8.45
C THR A 1070 24.27 49.40 9.26
N ALA A 1071 24.22 49.44 10.60
CA ALA A 1071 25.22 48.82 11.46
C ALA A 1071 25.00 47.31 11.66
N LYS A 1072 26.10 46.53 11.59
CA LYS A 1072 26.15 45.14 12.06
C LYS A 1072 26.67 45.12 13.51
N PHE A 1073 25.96 44.48 14.42
CA PHE A 1073 26.42 44.28 15.80
C PHE A 1073 26.11 42.88 16.28
N GLU A 1074 26.98 42.33 17.13
CA GLU A 1074 26.81 41.04 17.80
C GLU A 1074 27.14 41.22 19.29
N ASN A 1075 26.34 40.63 20.19
CA ASN A 1075 26.53 40.78 21.63
C ASN A 1075 27.04 39.47 22.26
N TYR A 1076 28.19 39.54 22.93
CA TYR A 1076 28.78 38.46 23.70
C TYR A 1076 28.54 38.68 25.20
N ASP A 1077 27.36 38.30 25.66
CA ASP A 1077 26.87 38.50 27.04
C ASP A 1077 27.10 37.32 27.98
N SER A 1078 27.65 36.21 27.48
CA SER A 1078 27.93 35.00 28.26
C SER A 1078 29.26 34.37 27.85
N LEU A 1079 29.87 33.65 28.80
CA LEU A 1079 31.13 32.94 28.56
C LEU A 1079 30.98 31.89 27.44
N ALA A 1080 29.81 31.26 27.33
CA ALA A 1080 29.49 30.33 26.25
C ALA A 1080 29.53 31.01 24.87
N LYS A 1081 28.94 32.21 24.71
CA LYS A 1081 29.00 32.95 23.44
C LYS A 1081 30.43 33.39 23.09
N VAL A 1082 31.21 33.82 24.08
CA VAL A 1082 32.63 34.17 23.87
C VAL A 1082 33.44 32.94 23.45
N TYR A 1083 33.20 31.80 24.09
CA TYR A 1083 33.84 30.54 23.73
C TYR A 1083 33.46 30.06 22.33
N SER A 1084 32.18 30.16 21.96
CA SER A 1084 31.72 29.88 20.59
C SER A 1084 32.40 30.79 19.56
N LEU A 1085 32.51 32.09 19.84
CA LEU A 1085 33.26 33.00 18.97
C LEU A 1085 34.72 32.55 18.81
N TYR A 1086 35.39 32.22 19.91
CA TYR A 1086 36.79 31.78 19.89
C TYR A 1086 36.98 30.46 19.13
N ALA A 1087 36.04 29.52 19.28
CA ALA A 1087 36.00 28.28 18.51
C ALA A 1087 35.80 28.54 17.00
N THR A 1088 34.87 29.42 16.63
CA THR A 1088 34.64 29.81 15.23
C THR A 1088 35.84 30.51 14.61
N LEU A 1089 36.48 31.44 15.33
CA LEU A 1089 37.64 32.19 14.82
C LEU A 1089 38.91 31.33 14.69
N SER A 1090 39.10 30.36 15.58
CA SER A 1090 40.29 29.48 15.57
C SER A 1090 40.20 28.35 14.53
N GLY A 1091 38.99 27.92 14.17
CA GLY A 1091 38.77 26.79 13.24
C GLY A 1091 39.31 25.44 13.74
N ASN A 1092 39.70 25.35 15.03
CA ASN A 1092 40.38 24.19 15.58
C ASN A 1092 39.36 23.21 16.18
N GLY A 1093 39.19 22.04 15.54
CA GLY A 1093 38.29 20.98 16.00
C GLY A 1093 38.58 20.49 17.42
N ASN A 1094 39.84 20.52 17.86
CA ASN A 1094 40.24 20.10 19.21
C ASN A 1094 39.70 21.04 20.28
N LEU A 1095 39.55 22.34 19.97
CA LEU A 1095 39.03 23.29 20.95
C LEU A 1095 37.61 22.91 21.33
N ALA A 1096 36.76 22.46 20.39
CA ALA A 1096 35.38 22.05 20.66
C ALA A 1096 35.26 20.93 21.71
N GLU A 1097 36.27 20.06 21.82
CA GLU A 1097 36.30 18.99 22.82
C GLU A 1097 36.46 19.52 24.26
N PHE A 1098 37.04 20.72 24.43
CA PHE A 1098 37.22 21.38 25.73
C PHE A 1098 35.98 22.17 26.20
N ARG A 1099 34.83 22.04 25.52
CA ARG A 1099 33.59 22.76 25.89
C ARG A 1099 33.14 22.48 27.32
N PHE A 1100 33.48 21.29 27.85
CA PHE A 1100 33.18 20.89 29.24
C PHE A 1100 33.77 21.84 30.30
N ILE A 1101 34.79 22.64 29.96
CA ILE A 1101 35.37 23.64 30.85
C ILE A 1101 34.32 24.67 31.29
N LEU A 1102 33.37 25.01 30.41
CA LEU A 1102 32.31 25.97 30.71
C LEU A 1102 31.40 25.50 31.85
N ASP A 1103 31.24 24.19 31.97
CA ASP A 1103 30.37 23.54 32.96
C ASP A 1103 31.18 22.95 34.14
N TRP A 1104 32.50 23.14 34.16
CA TRP A 1104 33.42 22.53 35.15
C TRP A 1104 32.96 22.67 36.61
N PRO A 1105 32.47 23.84 37.08
CA PRO A 1105 32.03 23.99 38.47
C PRO A 1105 30.83 23.10 38.83
N THR A 1106 30.03 22.70 37.85
CA THR A 1106 28.82 21.88 38.03
C THR A 1106 29.06 20.37 37.94
N LEU A 1107 30.25 19.94 37.50
CA LEU A 1107 30.62 18.53 37.39
C LEU A 1107 30.86 17.89 38.77
N LYS A 1108 30.45 16.62 38.93
CA LYS A 1108 30.78 15.82 40.11
C LYS A 1108 32.28 15.48 40.13
N GLU A 1109 32.83 15.16 41.30
CA GLU A 1109 34.27 14.93 41.43
C GLU A 1109 34.78 13.75 40.57
N THR A 1110 33.97 12.71 40.41
CA THR A 1110 34.27 11.56 39.52
C THR A 1110 34.34 11.99 38.05
N GLU A 1111 33.39 12.81 37.59
CA GLU A 1111 33.34 13.34 36.23
C GLU A 1111 34.49 14.32 35.96
N LYS A 1112 34.86 15.17 36.94
CA LYS A 1112 36.04 16.04 36.87
C LYS A 1112 37.32 15.24 36.68
N ARG A 1113 37.49 14.13 37.42
CA ARG A 1113 38.66 13.23 37.29
C ARG A 1113 38.71 12.56 35.92
N GLU A 1114 37.58 12.08 35.41
CA GLU A 1114 37.48 11.47 34.08
C GLU A 1114 37.83 12.48 32.97
N LYS A 1115 37.22 13.67 32.99
CA LYS A 1115 37.50 14.74 32.02
C LYS A 1115 38.96 15.18 32.10
N TYR A 1116 39.50 15.36 33.31
CA TYR A 1116 40.90 15.69 33.48
C TYR A 1116 41.82 14.60 32.91
N SER A 1117 41.58 13.33 33.23
CA SER A 1117 42.40 12.21 32.74
C SER A 1117 42.43 12.14 31.20
N LYS A 1118 41.32 12.48 30.55
CA LYS A 1118 41.21 12.45 29.09
C LYS A 1118 41.84 13.68 28.41
N TYR A 1119 41.78 14.84 29.06
CA TYR A 1119 42.11 16.14 28.45
C TYR A 1119 43.28 16.87 29.12
N ALA A 1120 44.05 16.19 29.98
CA ALA A 1120 45.16 16.80 30.73
C ALA A 1120 46.19 17.45 29.79
N CYS A 1121 46.36 18.76 29.92
CA CYS A 1121 47.36 19.54 29.22
C CYS A 1121 47.80 20.73 30.09
N HIS A 1122 48.87 21.43 29.68
CA HIS A 1122 49.41 22.58 30.42
C HIS A 1122 48.36 23.68 30.63
N GLU A 1123 47.54 23.95 29.62
CA GLU A 1123 46.50 24.97 29.62
C GLU A 1123 45.34 24.60 30.55
N LEU A 1124 44.91 23.33 30.54
CA LEU A 1124 43.88 22.83 31.44
C LEU A 1124 44.39 22.83 32.89
N ASN A 1125 45.65 22.46 33.13
CA ASN A 1125 46.27 22.51 34.45
C ASN A 1125 46.28 23.95 34.99
N PHE A 1126 46.70 24.90 34.16
CA PHE A 1126 46.72 26.31 34.54
C PHE A 1126 45.31 26.89 34.74
N PHE A 1127 44.36 26.52 33.89
CA PHE A 1127 42.96 26.92 34.07
C PHE A 1127 42.41 26.42 35.41
N LEU A 1128 42.63 25.15 35.74
CA LEU A 1128 42.17 24.53 36.98
C LEU A 1128 42.91 25.08 38.20
N PHE A 1129 44.20 25.41 38.08
CA PHE A 1129 44.93 26.13 39.12
C PHE A 1129 44.25 27.47 39.48
N LYS A 1130 43.69 28.18 38.49
CA LYS A 1130 43.01 29.47 38.69
C LYS A 1130 41.52 29.34 39.05
N LYS A 1131 40.83 28.31 38.57
CA LYS A 1131 39.36 28.20 38.63
C LYS A 1131 38.84 27.09 39.54
N ASP A 1132 39.66 26.10 39.87
CA ASP A 1132 39.37 25.04 40.84
C ASP A 1132 40.66 24.66 41.62
N PRO A 1133 41.17 25.55 42.50
CA PRO A 1133 42.45 25.34 43.19
C PRO A 1133 42.46 24.09 44.07
N MET A 1134 41.28 23.68 44.58
CA MET A 1134 41.12 22.47 45.38
C MET A 1134 41.37 21.22 44.54
N PHE A 1135 40.71 21.10 43.39
CA PHE A 1135 40.94 19.98 42.46
C PHE A 1135 42.40 19.97 41.97
N PHE A 1136 42.96 21.15 41.65
CA PHE A 1136 44.36 21.25 41.27
C PHE A 1136 45.30 20.75 42.38
N GLY A 1137 45.10 21.19 43.62
CA GLY A 1137 45.94 20.80 44.75
C GLY A 1137 45.87 19.31 45.08
N GLN A 1138 44.69 18.69 44.96
CA GLN A 1138 44.49 17.28 45.31
C GLN A 1138 44.84 16.30 44.18
N VAL A 1139 44.61 16.68 42.92
CA VAL A 1139 44.69 15.75 41.77
C VAL A 1139 45.87 16.08 40.86
N ILE A 1140 46.11 17.37 40.59
CA ILE A 1140 47.04 17.81 39.54
C ILE A 1140 48.44 18.04 40.11
N ARG A 1141 48.54 18.70 41.27
CA ARG A 1141 49.81 19.05 41.92
C ARG A 1141 50.67 17.82 42.23
N PRO A 1142 50.15 16.72 42.81
CA PRO A 1142 50.97 15.52 43.04
C PRO A 1142 51.50 14.93 41.73
N TYR A 1143 50.73 15.02 40.64
CA TYR A 1143 51.14 14.53 39.32
C TYR A 1143 52.26 15.40 38.71
N LEU A 1144 52.16 16.72 38.84
CA LEU A 1144 53.18 17.66 38.35
C LEU A 1144 54.46 17.64 39.19
N GLU A 1145 54.38 17.41 40.50
CA GLU A 1145 55.54 17.27 41.38
C GLU A 1145 56.41 16.06 41.00
N ASN A 1146 55.80 15.00 40.48
CA ASN A 1146 56.47 13.78 40.02
C ASN A 1146 56.84 13.78 38.53
N LYS A 1147 56.62 14.89 37.81
CA LYS A 1147 56.93 14.99 36.38
C LYS A 1147 58.45 15.10 36.18
N LYS A 1148 59.03 14.12 35.48
CA LYS A 1148 60.48 13.99 35.24
C LYS A 1148 61.11 15.22 34.58
N ASP A 1149 60.48 15.73 33.52
CA ASP A 1149 60.92 16.94 32.81
C ASP A 1149 59.94 18.09 33.07
N LYS A 1150 60.42 19.10 33.80
CA LYS A 1150 59.65 20.30 34.13
C LYS A 1150 59.73 21.29 32.96
N THR A 1151 58.58 21.61 32.39
CA THR A 1151 58.43 22.61 31.34
C THR A 1151 58.03 23.96 31.93
N PHE A 1152 58.12 25.03 31.14
CA PHE A 1152 57.94 26.43 31.58
C PHE A 1152 56.58 26.77 32.20
N LEU A 1153 55.55 25.93 32.01
CA LEU A 1153 54.16 26.14 32.45
C LEU A 1153 53.62 24.97 33.26
#